data_AF-W6LAW1-F1
#
_entry.id   AF-W6LAW1-F1
#
_cell.length_a   1.000
_cell.length_b   1.000
_cell.length_c   1.000
_cell.angle_alpha   90.00
_cell.angle_beta   90.00
_cell.angle_gamma   90.00
#
_symmetry.space_group_name_H-M   'P 1'
#
loop_
_entity.id
_entity.type
_entity.pdbx_description
1 polymer ?
#
loop_
_entity_poly.entity_id
_entity_poly.type
_entity_poly.pdbx_seq_one_letter_code
_entity_poly.pdbx_strand_id
1 'polypeptide(L)'
;MMIGSTETPKDIEWDSFVQPNLAVMDTSTAHLLSQITFLHNEVERLENQLSSMRLKAMKEVKEVASHYDHIIEQKDSEITEWRARIGLRKTEVDLSKRCANLEKQLAVANAEKSTLIMEKNDIQSKVRKLESSMKMRTNELKETTRLSQEEHAMVSDQNTKLSQIVKKLSEENKKLTKDLTNLHQKSILRADKETGIELLITKDFEVQVCLPEKMEKECQVESSFFLIDPDSQSMHNLCHTLERKTQECDAFRAQFEDLKILQEDTLLTLDTTKKRLVDEIERRKMITNDAEKLSIQVQSMQQRNSFQAATERDLLEKNNILEDQKHQLRSDIVRLEHEHGTWEKLLKQYEKDMNELISNKNYSNQRLSLLANENENLQAEIQSLLARESQLAFSLKAKDGELQEVLIAYQNSVKENESILGNQQFLERELDSARATLASKEEGIMYLQEQLNALHRREQQLVLDLQAFEYENDQLHRKILHNDALLGKLENKCQEHQQLIHAKDLTIEELHQSLAEISKQIVIKENECLLLRRQCESFESDVIRLQTVVTTEAQRNQKIEESNARLVARDVLSSSNYYNDLSNQVTLLKQELDLRNKELENLKEILRIESEARQGLVKELQITKSNLSDISESKERLERIVLDQANTLSMLSK
;
A
#
# COMPACT_ATOMS: atom_id res chain seq x y z
N MET A 1 72.33 -29.57 -17.99
CA MET A 1 73.63 -29.06 -17.51
C MET A 1 73.96 -29.88 -16.28
N MET A 2 75.09 -30.60 -16.27
CA MET A 2 75.27 -31.89 -15.55
C MET A 2 74.33 -32.98 -16.14
N ILE A 3 74.72 -34.18 -16.60
CA ILE A 3 75.94 -35.04 -16.52
C ILE A 3 75.97 -36.00 -15.32
N GLY A 4 76.19 -37.29 -15.61
CA GLY A 4 76.08 -38.45 -14.72
C GLY A 4 75.31 -39.58 -15.43
N SER A 5 75.85 -40.24 -16.47
CA SER A 5 76.87 -41.32 -16.39
C SER A 5 76.34 -42.56 -15.66
N THR A 6 75.63 -43.48 -16.34
CA THR A 6 76.15 -44.63 -17.12
C THR A 6 76.83 -45.71 -16.27
N GLU A 7 76.13 -46.81 -15.99
CA GLU A 7 76.78 -48.11 -15.77
C GLU A 7 75.87 -49.30 -16.12
N THR A 8 76.35 -50.13 -17.05
CA THR A 8 76.00 -51.52 -17.32
C THR A 8 77.34 -52.27 -17.50
N PRO A 9 77.42 -53.62 -17.46
CA PRO A 9 76.36 -54.61 -17.38
C PRO A 9 76.58 -55.68 -16.27
N LYS A 10 75.66 -56.65 -16.18
CA LYS A 10 76.03 -58.08 -16.21
C LYS A 10 74.79 -58.97 -16.41
N ASP A 11 74.75 -59.65 -17.54
CA ASP A 11 73.84 -60.77 -17.77
C ASP A 11 74.24 -61.94 -16.87
N ILE A 12 73.25 -62.61 -16.28
CA ILE A 12 73.44 -63.92 -15.63
C ILE A 12 72.27 -64.81 -16.05
N GLU A 13 72.50 -65.65 -17.04
CA GLU A 13 71.55 -66.70 -17.45
C GLU A 13 71.40 -67.72 -16.32
N TRP A 14 70.19 -67.79 -15.73
CA TRP A 14 69.75 -68.90 -14.87
C TRP A 14 68.53 -69.57 -15.51
N ASP A 15 68.76 -70.19 -16.66
CA ASP A 15 67.71 -70.93 -17.37
C ASP A 15 67.54 -72.34 -16.77
N SER A 16 66.67 -72.47 -15.78
CA SER A 16 65.74 -73.61 -15.58
C SER A 16 65.05 -73.57 -14.20
N PHE A 17 63.85 -74.17 -14.14
CA PHE A 17 63.12 -74.52 -12.90
C PHE A 17 62.47 -73.42 -12.03
N VAL A 18 61.95 -72.30 -12.58
CA VAL A 18 60.60 -71.79 -12.19
C VAL A 18 59.87 -71.15 -13.38
N GLN A 19 59.02 -71.91 -14.06
CA GLN A 19 57.95 -71.39 -14.93
C GLN A 19 56.69 -72.21 -14.62
N PRO A 20 55.65 -71.58 -14.02
CA PRO A 20 54.81 -70.65 -14.78
C PRO A 20 54.53 -69.29 -14.10
N ASN A 21 54.84 -69.12 -12.81
CA ASN A 21 54.32 -67.99 -12.04
C ASN A 21 54.96 -66.62 -12.39
N LEU A 22 56.19 -66.58 -12.90
CA LEU A 22 56.87 -65.32 -13.19
C LEU A 22 56.17 -64.53 -14.31
N ALA A 23 55.83 -65.19 -15.42
CA ALA A 23 55.09 -64.56 -16.52
C ALA A 23 53.67 -64.10 -16.13
N VAL A 24 53.04 -64.78 -15.16
CA VAL A 24 51.75 -64.36 -14.58
C VAL A 24 51.92 -63.12 -13.68
N MET A 25 53.03 -63.03 -12.94
CA MET A 25 53.37 -61.83 -12.18
C MET A 25 53.69 -60.64 -13.09
N ASP A 26 54.50 -60.83 -14.14
CA ASP A 26 54.87 -59.78 -15.09
C ASP A 26 53.64 -59.24 -15.86
N THR A 27 52.74 -60.12 -16.30
CA THR A 27 51.48 -59.70 -16.95
C THR A 27 50.51 -59.03 -15.99
N SER A 28 50.46 -59.45 -14.72
CA SER A 28 49.69 -58.76 -13.66
C SER A 28 50.24 -57.36 -13.38
N THR A 29 51.56 -57.23 -13.21
CA THR A 29 52.24 -55.93 -13.02
C THR A 29 52.07 -55.03 -14.23
N ALA A 30 52.20 -55.55 -15.45
CA ALA A 30 51.94 -54.79 -16.68
C ALA A 30 50.47 -54.34 -16.77
N HIS A 31 49.51 -55.17 -16.36
CA HIS A 31 48.10 -54.77 -16.31
C HIS A 31 47.85 -53.67 -15.27
N LEU A 32 48.43 -53.79 -14.07
CA LEU A 32 48.31 -52.79 -13.01
C LEU A 32 48.96 -51.46 -13.42
N LEU A 33 50.14 -51.49 -14.03
CA LEU A 33 50.77 -50.29 -14.59
C LEU A 33 49.89 -49.65 -15.68
N SER A 34 49.31 -50.44 -16.57
CA SER A 34 48.36 -49.95 -17.59
C SER A 34 47.09 -49.33 -16.97
N GLN A 35 46.56 -49.90 -15.88
CA GLN A 35 45.46 -49.29 -15.12
C GLN A 35 45.89 -47.97 -14.45
N ILE A 36 47.07 -47.92 -13.84
CA ILE A 36 47.62 -46.70 -13.21
C ILE A 36 47.83 -45.59 -14.24
N THR A 37 48.33 -45.91 -15.44
CA THR A 37 48.47 -44.97 -16.55
C THR A 37 47.12 -44.50 -17.07
N PHE A 38 46.14 -45.42 -17.25
CA PHE A 38 44.78 -45.04 -17.64
C PHE A 38 44.13 -44.09 -16.62
N LEU A 39 44.27 -44.38 -15.33
CA LEU A 39 43.74 -43.54 -14.25
C LEU A 39 44.44 -42.18 -14.17
N HIS A 40 45.76 -42.10 -14.38
CA HIS A 40 46.46 -40.80 -14.49
C HIS A 40 45.93 -39.98 -15.68
N ASN A 41 45.81 -40.58 -16.85
CA ASN A 41 45.32 -39.90 -18.04
C ASN A 41 43.85 -39.44 -17.87
N GLU A 42 43.02 -40.21 -17.18
CA GLU A 42 41.62 -39.83 -16.88
C GLU A 42 41.54 -38.73 -15.81
N VAL A 43 42.40 -38.74 -14.79
CA VAL A 43 42.54 -37.62 -13.84
C VAL A 43 42.98 -36.35 -14.57
N GLU A 44 44.03 -36.40 -15.40
CA GLU A 44 44.48 -35.26 -16.20
C GLU A 44 43.35 -34.76 -17.14
N ARG A 45 42.60 -35.67 -17.76
CA ARG A 45 41.44 -35.32 -18.61
C ARG A 45 40.34 -34.60 -17.81
N LEU A 46 40.05 -35.06 -16.60
CA LEU A 46 39.06 -34.46 -15.70
C LEU A 46 39.53 -33.11 -15.13
N GLU A 47 40.81 -32.96 -14.79
CA GLU A 47 41.40 -31.68 -14.35
C GLU A 47 41.39 -30.63 -15.47
N ASN A 48 41.71 -31.03 -16.70
CA ASN A 48 41.58 -30.17 -17.89
C ASN A 48 40.10 -29.79 -18.15
N GLN A 49 39.18 -30.74 -18.04
CA GLN A 49 37.74 -30.47 -18.19
C GLN A 49 37.23 -29.51 -17.10
N LEU A 50 37.61 -29.73 -15.83
CA LEU A 50 37.28 -28.85 -14.71
C LEU A 50 37.86 -27.44 -14.90
N SER A 51 39.09 -27.33 -15.38
CA SER A 51 39.75 -26.06 -15.68
C SER A 51 39.06 -25.31 -16.82
N SER A 52 38.64 -26.02 -17.88
CA SER A 52 37.84 -25.44 -18.96
C SER A 52 36.46 -24.97 -18.48
N MET A 53 35.80 -25.70 -17.59
CA MET A 53 34.51 -25.27 -17.01
C MET A 53 34.68 -24.05 -16.11
N ARG A 54 35.73 -24.00 -15.27
CA ARG A 54 36.07 -22.84 -14.44
C ARG A 54 36.35 -21.60 -15.30
N LEU A 55 37.12 -21.74 -16.38
CA LEU A 55 37.40 -20.65 -17.30
C LEU A 55 36.12 -20.12 -17.99
N LYS A 56 35.25 -21.04 -18.43
CA LYS A 56 33.96 -20.69 -19.04
C LYS A 56 33.05 -19.95 -18.05
N ALA A 57 32.85 -20.49 -16.85
CA ALA A 57 32.04 -19.86 -15.82
C ALA A 57 32.60 -18.48 -15.40
N MET A 58 33.92 -18.33 -15.29
CA MET A 58 34.55 -17.04 -15.00
C MET A 58 34.32 -16.02 -16.13
N LYS A 59 34.27 -16.48 -17.39
CA LYS A 59 33.94 -15.62 -18.53
C LYS A 59 32.46 -15.20 -18.51
N GLU A 60 31.54 -16.15 -18.31
CA GLU A 60 30.10 -15.88 -18.23
C GLU A 60 29.77 -14.90 -17.08
N VAL A 61 30.39 -15.08 -15.91
CA VAL A 61 30.28 -14.13 -14.77
C VAL A 61 30.81 -12.75 -15.11
N LYS A 62 31.91 -12.63 -15.88
CA LYS A 62 32.43 -11.32 -16.33
C LYS A 62 31.52 -10.65 -17.35
N GLU A 63 30.95 -11.41 -18.29
CA GLU A 63 30.01 -10.87 -19.29
C GLU A 63 28.73 -10.37 -18.59
N VAL A 64 28.18 -11.14 -17.65
CA VAL A 64 27.05 -10.73 -16.81
C VAL A 64 27.38 -9.51 -15.94
N ALA A 65 28.57 -9.44 -15.33
CA ALA A 65 28.99 -8.26 -14.56
C ALA A 65 29.03 -7.00 -15.44
N SER A 66 29.70 -7.06 -16.60
CA SER A 66 29.79 -5.92 -17.53
C SER A 66 28.43 -5.47 -18.08
N HIS A 67 27.46 -6.40 -18.20
CA HIS A 67 26.10 -6.08 -18.57
C HIS A 67 25.37 -5.29 -17.47
N TYR A 68 25.53 -5.69 -16.21
CA TYR A 68 24.97 -4.95 -15.07
C TYR A 68 25.67 -3.60 -14.85
N ASP A 69 27.00 -3.52 -14.99
CA ASP A 69 27.74 -2.26 -14.93
C ASP A 69 27.19 -1.25 -15.97
N HIS A 70 26.97 -1.69 -17.21
CA HIS A 70 26.40 -0.84 -18.26
C HIS A 70 24.94 -0.42 -17.98
N ILE A 71 24.12 -1.31 -17.37
CA ILE A 71 22.78 -0.94 -16.91
C ILE A 71 22.84 0.11 -15.79
N ILE A 72 23.81 0.01 -14.88
CA ILE A 72 24.02 1.00 -13.81
C ILE A 72 24.43 2.35 -14.41
N GLU A 73 25.39 2.39 -15.34
CA GLU A 73 25.76 3.62 -16.07
C GLU A 73 24.56 4.26 -16.78
N GLN A 74 23.72 3.46 -17.44
CA GLN A 74 22.50 3.96 -18.07
C GLN A 74 21.52 4.52 -17.03
N LYS A 75 21.32 3.84 -15.89
CA LYS A 75 20.38 4.30 -14.86
C LYS A 75 20.88 5.52 -14.08
N ASP A 76 22.17 5.65 -13.82
CA ASP A 76 22.73 6.90 -13.28
C ASP A 76 22.65 8.06 -14.29
N SER A 77 22.77 7.78 -15.59
CA SER A 77 22.51 8.76 -16.65
C SER A 77 21.04 9.21 -16.68
N GLU A 78 20.09 8.28 -16.61
CA GLU A 78 18.66 8.60 -16.47
C GLU A 78 18.37 9.39 -15.17
N ILE A 79 18.93 8.96 -14.03
CA ILE A 79 18.73 9.60 -12.72
C ILE A 79 19.33 11.01 -12.69
N THR A 80 20.49 11.24 -13.29
CA THR A 80 21.08 12.58 -13.39
C THR A 80 20.28 13.48 -14.33
N GLU A 81 19.73 12.97 -15.42
CA GLU A 81 18.80 13.73 -16.26
C GLU A 81 17.49 14.06 -15.52
N TRP A 82 16.90 13.11 -14.78
CA TRP A 82 15.73 13.36 -13.95
C TRP A 82 16.00 14.40 -12.85
N ARG A 83 17.16 14.32 -12.18
CA ARG A 83 17.60 15.33 -11.20
C ARG A 83 17.77 16.70 -11.84
N ALA A 84 18.31 16.79 -13.06
CA ALA A 84 18.41 18.05 -13.81
C ALA A 84 17.03 18.61 -14.20
N ARG A 85 16.13 17.75 -14.73
CA ARG A 85 14.73 18.11 -15.05
C ARG A 85 13.94 18.58 -13.83
N ILE A 86 14.22 18.02 -12.64
CA ILE A 86 13.62 18.43 -11.36
C ILE A 86 14.25 19.74 -10.88
N GLY A 87 15.57 19.88 -10.89
CA GLY A 87 16.26 21.12 -10.48
C GLY A 87 15.96 22.34 -11.37
N LEU A 88 15.63 22.10 -12.65
CA LEU A 88 15.14 23.13 -13.57
C LEU A 88 13.69 23.58 -13.28
N ARG A 89 12.91 22.80 -12.51
CA ARG A 89 11.63 23.27 -11.96
C ARG A 89 11.91 24.05 -10.67
N LYS A 90 11.69 25.36 -10.70
CA LYS A 90 11.83 26.31 -9.57
C LYS A 90 10.77 26.12 -8.46
N THR A 91 10.39 24.88 -8.16
CA THR A 91 9.15 24.59 -7.44
C THR A 91 9.14 25.03 -5.99
N GLU A 92 10.18 24.82 -5.19
CA GLU A 92 10.09 25.03 -3.74
C GLU A 92 9.84 26.50 -3.36
N VAL A 93 10.65 27.42 -3.90
CA VAL A 93 10.53 28.86 -3.63
C VAL A 93 9.25 29.46 -4.22
N ASP A 94 8.85 29.06 -5.43
CA ASP A 94 7.65 29.63 -6.07
C ASP A 94 6.34 28.96 -5.61
N LEU A 95 6.37 27.71 -5.14
CA LEU A 95 5.26 27.11 -4.39
C LEU A 95 5.11 27.76 -3.00
N SER A 96 6.20 28.01 -2.28
CA SER A 96 6.16 28.72 -0.99
C SER A 96 5.52 30.11 -1.13
N LYS A 97 5.93 30.90 -2.13
CA LYS A 97 5.27 32.18 -2.47
C LYS A 97 3.80 32.00 -2.87
N ARG A 98 3.46 30.93 -3.60
CA ARG A 98 2.07 30.63 -3.99
C ARG A 98 1.20 30.29 -2.78
N CYS A 99 1.71 29.51 -1.83
CA CYS A 99 1.03 29.23 -0.56
C CYS A 99 0.80 30.51 0.24
N ALA A 100 1.82 31.34 0.46
CA ALA A 100 1.67 32.62 1.17
C ALA A 100 0.67 33.58 0.48
N ASN A 101 0.63 33.59 -0.86
CA ASN A 101 -0.38 34.36 -1.60
C ASN A 101 -1.79 33.79 -1.47
N LEU A 102 -1.95 32.46 -1.47
CA LEU A 102 -3.26 31.79 -1.25
C LEU A 102 -3.75 31.98 0.19
N GLU A 103 -2.88 31.91 1.19
CA GLU A 103 -3.18 32.24 2.58
C GLU A 103 -3.64 33.70 2.74
N LYS A 104 -2.96 34.63 2.06
CA LYS A 104 -3.37 36.05 2.03
C LYS A 104 -4.74 36.24 1.35
N GLN A 105 -5.01 35.54 0.24
CA GLN A 105 -6.32 35.57 -0.42
C GLN A 105 -7.42 34.96 0.48
N LEU A 106 -7.13 33.85 1.17
CA LEU A 106 -8.04 33.23 2.14
C LEU A 106 -8.34 34.17 3.32
N ALA A 107 -7.36 34.93 3.81
CA ALA A 107 -7.55 35.91 4.86
C ALA A 107 -8.45 37.07 4.42
N VAL A 108 -8.26 37.60 3.20
CA VAL A 108 -9.12 38.64 2.61
C VAL A 108 -10.55 38.13 2.42
N ALA A 109 -10.73 36.97 1.80
CA ALA A 109 -12.05 36.39 1.57
C ALA A 109 -12.81 36.08 2.88
N ASN A 110 -12.11 35.71 3.96
CA ASN A 110 -12.73 35.56 5.28
C ASN A 110 -13.10 36.91 5.92
N ALA A 111 -12.34 37.98 5.70
CA ALA A 111 -12.70 39.32 6.15
C ALA A 111 -13.95 39.85 5.40
N GLU A 112 -13.99 39.69 4.08
CA GLU A 112 -15.15 40.04 3.23
C GLU A 112 -16.40 39.23 3.60
N LYS A 113 -16.25 37.93 3.87
CA LYS A 113 -17.32 37.08 4.42
C LYS A 113 -17.83 37.61 5.76
N SER A 114 -16.95 38.11 6.64
CA SER A 114 -17.34 38.70 7.92
C SER A 114 -18.10 40.02 7.76
N THR A 115 -17.68 40.92 6.86
CA THR A 115 -18.42 42.16 6.59
C THR A 115 -19.77 41.90 5.96
N LEU A 116 -19.86 40.98 4.99
CA LEU A 116 -21.14 40.57 4.38
C LEU A 116 -22.12 39.93 5.39
N ILE A 117 -21.61 39.22 6.40
CA ILE A 117 -22.44 38.71 7.52
C ILE A 117 -22.97 39.87 8.38
N MET A 118 -22.16 40.90 8.65
CA MET A 118 -22.62 42.10 9.37
C MET A 118 -23.68 42.86 8.57
N GLU A 119 -23.44 43.13 7.29
CA GLU A 119 -24.39 43.80 6.39
C GLU A 119 -25.72 43.03 6.29
N LYS A 120 -25.67 41.70 6.14
CA LYS A 120 -26.85 40.83 6.17
C LYS A 120 -27.63 40.99 7.47
N ASN A 121 -26.96 41.00 8.62
CA ASN A 121 -27.62 41.15 9.92
C ASN A 121 -28.24 42.54 10.09
N ASP A 122 -27.57 43.60 9.63
CA ASP A 122 -28.09 44.96 9.62
C ASP A 122 -29.31 45.11 8.71
N ILE A 123 -29.27 44.56 7.50
CA ILE A 123 -30.41 44.49 6.58
C ILE A 123 -31.56 43.72 7.23
N GLN A 124 -31.31 42.56 7.84
CA GLN A 124 -32.34 41.78 8.53
C GLN A 124 -32.93 42.56 9.73
N SER A 125 -32.14 43.38 10.43
CA SER A 125 -32.64 44.27 11.49
C SER A 125 -33.54 45.38 10.93
N LYS A 126 -33.20 45.94 9.77
CA LYS A 126 -34.01 46.94 9.05
C LYS A 126 -35.33 46.34 8.57
N VAL A 127 -35.31 45.10 8.02
CA VAL A 127 -36.53 44.37 7.65
C VAL A 127 -37.45 44.17 8.86
N ARG A 128 -36.95 43.62 9.98
CA ARG A 128 -37.77 43.44 11.20
C ARG A 128 -38.38 44.75 11.72
N LYS A 129 -37.63 45.86 11.63
CA LYS A 129 -38.15 47.20 11.97
C LYS A 129 -39.27 47.61 11.02
N LEU A 130 -39.07 47.52 9.71
CA LEU A 130 -40.09 47.85 8.70
C LEU A 130 -41.35 46.97 8.82
N GLU A 131 -41.21 45.67 9.07
CA GLU A 131 -42.31 44.75 9.37
C GLU A 131 -43.11 45.20 10.60
N SER A 132 -42.43 45.66 11.67
CA SER A 132 -43.10 46.17 12.86
C SER A 132 -43.84 47.49 12.58
N SER A 133 -43.24 48.41 11.80
CA SER A 133 -43.88 49.65 11.38
C SER A 133 -45.08 49.39 10.46
N MET A 134 -44.99 48.45 9.52
CA MET A 134 -46.12 48.02 8.70
C MET A 134 -47.25 47.45 9.55
N LYS A 135 -46.95 46.62 10.57
CA LYS A 135 -47.98 46.10 11.49
C LYS A 135 -48.67 47.22 12.27
N MET A 136 -47.93 48.23 12.75
CA MET A 136 -48.53 49.40 13.40
C MET A 136 -49.41 50.20 12.43
N ARG A 137 -48.90 50.58 11.25
CA ARG A 137 -49.68 51.28 10.22
C ARG A 137 -50.92 50.50 9.77
N THR A 138 -50.85 49.17 9.71
CA THR A 138 -52.01 48.31 9.41
C THR A 138 -53.08 48.37 10.50
N ASN A 139 -52.69 48.50 11.77
CA ASN A 139 -53.62 48.64 12.88
C ASN A 139 -54.17 50.08 12.97
N GLU A 140 -53.35 51.10 12.74
CA GLU A 140 -53.80 52.50 12.60
C GLU A 140 -54.82 52.66 11.47
N LEU A 141 -54.62 51.98 10.33
CA LEU A 141 -55.57 51.96 9.22
C LEU A 141 -56.89 51.27 9.60
N LYS A 142 -56.85 50.20 10.40
CA LYS A 142 -58.07 49.55 10.91
C LYS A 142 -58.83 50.44 11.88
N GLU A 143 -58.15 51.09 12.82
CA GLU A 143 -58.79 52.00 13.77
C GLU A 143 -59.37 53.25 13.08
N THR A 144 -58.65 53.85 12.13
CA THR A 144 -59.19 54.97 11.34
C THR A 144 -60.36 54.55 10.44
N THR A 145 -60.34 53.34 9.87
CA THR A 145 -61.50 52.78 9.15
C THR A 145 -62.69 52.54 10.09
N ARG A 146 -62.46 52.02 11.31
CA ARG A 146 -63.51 51.82 12.33
C ARG A 146 -64.13 53.15 12.76
N LEU A 147 -63.30 54.15 13.07
CA LEU A 147 -63.76 55.50 13.43
C LEU A 147 -64.56 56.14 12.29
N SER A 148 -64.11 56.02 11.04
CA SER A 148 -64.86 56.51 9.88
C SER A 148 -66.20 55.79 9.68
N GLN A 149 -66.30 54.50 9.99
CA GLN A 149 -67.57 53.76 10.00
C GLN A 149 -68.50 54.20 11.14
N GLU A 150 -67.95 54.48 12.32
CA GLU A 150 -68.70 55.00 13.47
C GLU A 150 -69.21 56.43 13.21
N GLU A 151 -68.40 57.30 12.60
CA GLU A 151 -68.80 58.62 12.11
C GLU A 151 -69.88 58.52 11.02
N HIS A 152 -69.72 57.65 10.02
CA HIS A 152 -70.75 57.42 9.00
C HIS A 152 -72.07 56.91 9.59
N ALA A 153 -72.02 56.04 10.60
CA ALA A 153 -73.21 55.57 11.31
C ALA A 153 -73.89 56.70 12.09
N MET A 154 -73.10 57.54 12.78
CA MET A 154 -73.59 58.73 13.50
C MET A 154 -74.21 59.77 12.55
N VAL A 155 -73.57 60.07 11.42
CA VAL A 155 -74.10 60.99 10.39
C VAL A 155 -75.36 60.40 9.73
N SER A 156 -75.42 59.08 9.54
CA SER A 156 -76.63 58.40 9.05
C SER A 156 -77.80 58.54 10.03
N ASP A 157 -77.58 58.25 11.33
CA ASP A 157 -78.57 58.45 12.39
C ASP A 157 -79.03 59.93 12.48
N GLN A 158 -78.10 60.89 12.43
CA GLN A 158 -78.43 62.31 12.34
C GLN A 158 -79.28 62.65 11.10
N ASN A 159 -78.95 62.11 9.93
CA ASN A 159 -79.72 62.30 8.71
C ASN A 159 -81.13 61.67 8.79
N THR A 160 -81.30 60.53 9.46
CA THR A 160 -82.64 59.97 9.72
C THR A 160 -83.45 60.84 10.68
N LYS A 161 -82.83 61.37 11.74
CA LYS A 161 -83.45 62.31 12.69
C LYS A 161 -83.86 63.62 12.01
N LEU A 162 -82.98 64.20 11.20
CA LEU A 162 -83.30 65.37 10.38
C LEU A 162 -84.43 65.07 9.39
N SER A 163 -84.42 63.90 8.72
CA SER A 163 -85.51 63.48 7.84
C SER A 163 -86.85 63.32 8.56
N GLN A 164 -86.85 62.85 9.81
CA GLN A 164 -88.06 62.79 10.65
C GLN A 164 -88.54 64.20 11.06
N ILE A 165 -87.63 65.11 11.38
CA ILE A 165 -87.95 66.52 11.69
C ILE A 165 -88.53 67.21 10.45
N VAL A 166 -87.93 67.05 9.27
CA VAL A 166 -88.43 67.59 8.01
C VAL A 166 -89.80 67.01 7.65
N LYS A 167 -90.07 65.72 7.91
CA LYS A 167 -91.41 65.13 7.78
C LYS A 167 -92.42 65.78 8.71
N LYS A 168 -92.10 65.92 10.01
CA LYS A 168 -92.96 66.61 10.99
C LYS A 168 -93.24 68.07 10.58
N LEU A 169 -92.22 68.83 10.18
CA LEU A 169 -92.39 70.20 9.68
C LEU A 169 -93.19 70.26 8.37
N SER A 170 -93.11 69.24 7.50
CA SER A 170 -93.96 69.13 6.31
C SER A 170 -95.42 68.82 6.67
N GLU A 171 -95.65 67.97 7.66
CA GLU A 171 -96.99 67.64 8.19
C GLU A 171 -97.61 68.84 8.92
N GLU A 172 -96.83 69.59 9.70
CA GLU A 172 -97.23 70.85 10.33
C GLU A 172 -97.48 71.94 9.29
N ASN A 173 -96.63 72.11 8.26
CA ASN A 173 -96.93 73.04 7.16
C ASN A 173 -98.18 72.64 6.39
N LYS A 174 -98.43 71.35 6.14
CA LYS A 174 -99.69 70.88 5.53
C LYS A 174 -100.89 71.17 6.43
N LYS A 175 -100.75 71.02 7.75
CA LYS A 175 -101.79 71.36 8.73
C LYS A 175 -102.05 72.87 8.77
N LEU A 176 -101.01 73.70 8.88
CA LEU A 176 -101.11 75.16 8.84
C LEU A 176 -101.68 75.66 7.51
N THR A 177 -101.29 75.07 6.38
CA THR A 177 -101.89 75.37 5.07
C THR A 177 -103.37 74.99 5.05
N LYS A 178 -103.75 73.83 5.59
CA LYS A 178 -105.15 73.42 5.72
C LYS A 178 -105.94 74.37 6.61
N ASP A 179 -105.38 74.79 7.74
CA ASP A 179 -106.01 75.72 8.68
C ASP A 179 -106.10 77.15 8.11
N LEU A 180 -105.13 77.58 7.30
CA LEU A 180 -105.23 78.80 6.47
C LEU A 180 -106.33 78.67 5.41
N THR A 181 -106.45 77.55 4.70
CA THR A 181 -107.57 77.35 3.76
C THR A 181 -108.93 77.30 4.47
N ASN A 182 -109.00 76.70 5.67
CA ASN A 182 -110.19 76.70 6.51
C ASN A 182 -110.56 78.12 6.98
N LEU A 183 -109.58 78.97 7.31
CA LEU A 183 -109.78 80.38 7.63
C LEU A 183 -110.24 81.18 6.41
N HIS A 184 -109.59 81.00 5.27
CA HIS A 184 -109.93 81.69 4.03
C HIS A 184 -111.36 81.33 3.55
N GLN A 185 -111.73 80.04 3.63
CA GLN A 185 -113.08 79.56 3.34
C GLN A 185 -114.12 80.09 4.35
N LYS A 186 -113.74 80.30 5.62
CA LYS A 186 -114.59 80.96 6.63
C LYS A 186 -114.72 82.47 6.43
N SER A 187 -113.75 83.16 5.82
CA SER A 187 -113.89 84.57 5.41
C SER A 187 -114.75 84.71 4.14
N ILE A 188 -114.57 83.83 3.14
CA ILE A 188 -115.35 83.86 1.89
C ILE A 188 -116.84 83.63 2.16
N LEU A 189 -117.19 82.77 3.13
CA LEU A 189 -118.59 82.54 3.56
C LEU A 189 -119.23 83.70 4.34
N ARG A 190 -118.61 84.88 4.41
CA ARG A 190 -119.17 86.09 5.06
C ARG A 190 -119.10 87.38 4.22
N ALA A 191 -118.52 87.32 3.02
CA ALA A 191 -118.49 88.44 2.09
C ALA A 191 -119.39 88.14 0.89
N ASP A 192 -120.47 88.92 0.79
CA ASP A 192 -121.10 89.39 -0.43
C ASP A 192 -121.71 88.34 -1.38
N LYS A 193 -123.01 88.10 -1.15
CA LYS A 193 -123.96 88.23 -2.24
C LYS A 193 -124.09 89.72 -2.59
N GLU A 194 -123.52 90.17 -3.70
CA GLU A 194 -124.20 90.97 -4.74
C GLU A 194 -123.22 91.46 -5.83
N THR A 195 -123.77 91.67 -7.04
CA THR A 195 -123.17 92.37 -8.20
C THR A 195 -121.68 92.14 -8.52
N GLY A 196 -121.40 91.40 -9.59
CA GLY A 196 -120.15 91.55 -10.35
C GLY A 196 -120.27 92.58 -11.47
N ILE A 197 -119.14 93.05 -11.98
CA ILE A 197 -118.97 93.63 -13.32
C ILE A 197 -117.52 93.37 -13.79
N GLU A 198 -117.29 93.51 -15.09
CA GLU A 198 -116.11 93.03 -15.80
C GLU A 198 -115.05 94.14 -16.07
N LEU A 199 -113.82 93.70 -16.39
CA LEU A 199 -112.88 94.35 -17.33
C LEU A 199 -111.88 95.47 -16.89
N LEU A 200 -110.63 95.29 -17.36
CA LEU A 200 -109.62 96.27 -17.86
C LEU A 200 -108.87 97.31 -16.96
N ILE A 201 -107.54 97.07 -16.82
CA ILE A 201 -106.38 97.93 -17.19
C ILE A 201 -106.11 99.34 -16.53
N THR A 202 -104.82 99.58 -16.20
CA THR A 202 -104.12 100.86 -15.80
C THR A 202 -104.47 101.50 -14.43
N LYS A 203 -103.51 101.82 -13.54
CA LYS A 203 -102.52 102.95 -13.46
C LYS A 203 -103.13 104.33 -13.13
N ASP A 204 -102.52 105.26 -12.39
CA ASP A 204 -101.34 105.21 -11.49
C ASP A 204 -101.76 105.54 -10.02
N PHE A 205 -101.83 106.77 -9.45
CA PHE A 205 -101.21 108.08 -9.76
C PHE A 205 -101.35 109.06 -8.55
N GLU A 206 -100.27 109.53 -7.92
CA GLU A 206 -100.24 110.72 -7.00
C GLU A 206 -98.77 111.22 -6.87
N VAL A 207 -98.40 112.49 -6.60
CA VAL A 207 -98.91 113.59 -5.74
C VAL A 207 -98.71 114.94 -6.50
N GLN A 208 -99.73 115.75 -6.85
CA GLN A 208 -100.47 116.79 -6.07
C GLN A 208 -99.75 118.16 -5.87
N VAL A 209 -100.35 119.28 -6.35
CA VAL A 209 -100.37 120.68 -5.80
C VAL A 209 -101.67 121.39 -6.32
N CYS A 210 -102.18 122.44 -5.66
CA CYS A 210 -103.60 122.89 -5.75
C CYS A 210 -103.93 124.25 -6.44
N LEU A 211 -105.27 124.44 -6.62
CA LEU A 211 -106.17 125.60 -6.88
C LEU A 211 -105.82 126.98 -6.24
N PRO A 212 -106.49 128.15 -6.53
CA PRO A 212 -107.95 128.41 -6.80
C PRO A 212 -108.23 129.47 -7.95
N GLU A 213 -109.39 130.11 -8.28
CA GLU A 213 -110.89 130.06 -8.15
C GLU A 213 -111.49 131.08 -9.24
N LYS A 214 -112.74 131.59 -9.39
CA LYS A 214 -114.04 131.62 -8.63
C LYS A 214 -115.34 131.68 -9.53
N MET A 215 -116.19 132.73 -9.43
CA MET A 215 -117.62 132.88 -9.85
C MET A 215 -117.90 134.36 -10.32
N GLU A 216 -119.07 134.93 -10.69
CA GLU A 216 -120.51 134.52 -10.62
C GLU A 216 -121.45 135.05 -11.79
N LYS A 217 -122.43 135.97 -11.58
CA LYS A 217 -123.68 136.13 -12.42
C LYS A 217 -124.27 137.57 -12.61
N GLU A 218 -125.11 137.73 -13.68
CA GLU A 218 -126.44 138.45 -13.79
C GLU A 218 -126.70 140.01 -13.93
N CYS A 219 -127.66 140.35 -14.85
CA CYS A 219 -128.77 141.37 -14.82
C CYS A 219 -128.73 142.92 -15.19
N GLN A 220 -129.44 143.27 -16.29
CA GLN A 220 -130.65 144.18 -16.50
C GLN A 220 -130.80 145.74 -16.25
N VAL A 221 -131.26 146.49 -17.30
CA VAL A 221 -132.50 147.37 -17.46
C VAL A 221 -132.59 148.92 -17.14
N GLU A 222 -133.38 149.65 -18.00
CA GLU A 222 -134.23 150.90 -17.83
C GLU A 222 -133.97 152.33 -18.48
N SER A 223 -134.90 153.29 -18.27
CA SER A 223 -135.33 154.40 -19.23
C SER A 223 -135.97 155.66 -18.56
N SER A 224 -136.18 156.83 -19.26
CA SER A 224 -137.48 157.62 -19.32
C SER A 224 -137.49 159.16 -19.64
N PHE A 225 -138.41 159.61 -20.54
CA PHE A 225 -139.29 160.84 -20.59
C PHE A 225 -138.74 162.31 -20.36
N PHE A 226 -139.46 163.47 -20.41
CA PHE A 226 -140.90 163.91 -20.43
C PHE A 226 -141.23 165.15 -21.37
N LEU A 227 -142.31 165.96 -21.16
CA LEU A 227 -143.10 166.62 -22.25
C LEU A 227 -143.97 167.90 -21.95
N ILE A 228 -144.12 168.85 -22.93
CA ILE A 228 -145.31 169.70 -23.35
C ILE A 228 -145.76 171.08 -22.72
N ASP A 229 -146.03 172.09 -23.61
CA ASP A 229 -147.10 173.17 -23.78
C ASP A 229 -147.77 173.94 -22.56
N PRO A 230 -148.79 174.87 -22.64
CA PRO A 230 -149.49 175.61 -23.75
C PRO A 230 -149.90 177.13 -23.52
N ASP A 231 -150.68 177.70 -24.49
CA ASP A 231 -151.85 178.65 -24.38
C ASP A 231 -151.83 180.24 -24.32
N SER A 232 -152.16 180.86 -25.48
CA SER A 232 -153.37 181.73 -25.73
C SER A 232 -153.46 183.29 -25.56
N GLN A 233 -154.29 183.88 -26.48
CA GLN A 233 -155.14 185.12 -26.44
C GLN A 233 -154.72 186.55 -26.91
N SER A 234 -155.69 187.15 -27.64
CA SER A 234 -156.08 188.58 -27.83
C SER A 234 -155.18 189.59 -28.62
N MET A 235 -155.41 189.83 -29.92
CA MET A 235 -156.49 190.64 -30.58
C MET A 235 -156.37 192.19 -30.63
N HIS A 236 -155.24 192.82 -30.27
CA HIS A 236 -154.98 194.21 -30.74
C HIS A 236 -153.55 194.53 -31.20
N ASN A 237 -152.54 193.79 -30.74
CA ASN A 237 -151.12 194.08 -31.04
C ASN A 237 -150.60 193.43 -32.34
N LEU A 238 -151.49 192.92 -33.20
CA LEU A 238 -151.17 191.96 -34.28
C LEU A 238 -150.11 192.48 -35.28
N CYS A 239 -150.09 193.79 -35.57
CA CYS A 239 -149.20 194.36 -36.57
C CYS A 239 -147.73 194.43 -36.10
N HIS A 240 -147.47 194.85 -34.85
CA HIS A 240 -146.10 195.00 -34.32
C HIS A 240 -145.45 193.65 -33.96
N THR A 241 -146.24 192.61 -33.70
CA THR A 241 -145.73 191.27 -33.39
C THR A 241 -145.17 190.55 -34.62
N LEU A 242 -145.70 190.84 -35.83
CA LEU A 242 -145.28 190.16 -37.06
C LEU A 242 -143.80 190.40 -37.40
N GLU A 243 -143.34 191.66 -37.43
CA GLU A 243 -141.93 191.97 -37.72
C GLU A 243 -140.96 191.31 -36.72
N ARG A 244 -141.29 191.33 -35.42
CA ARG A 244 -140.46 190.69 -34.39
C ARG A 244 -140.41 189.17 -34.55
N LYS A 245 -141.53 188.53 -34.90
CA LYS A 245 -141.56 187.07 -35.13
C LYS A 245 -140.80 186.65 -36.39
N THR A 246 -140.72 187.48 -37.43
CA THR A 246 -139.86 187.19 -38.60
C THR A 246 -138.39 187.08 -38.19
N GLN A 247 -137.88 187.99 -37.34
CA GLN A 247 -136.50 187.94 -36.86
C GLN A 247 -136.21 186.72 -35.98
N GLU A 248 -137.16 186.30 -35.12
CA GLU A 248 -137.03 185.06 -34.34
C GLU A 248 -136.97 183.81 -35.24
N CYS A 249 -137.77 183.77 -36.32
CA CYS A 249 -137.77 182.65 -37.28
C CYS A 249 -136.48 182.53 -38.10
N ASP A 250 -135.69 183.60 -38.26
CA ASP A 250 -134.35 183.54 -38.86
C ASP A 250 -133.30 183.10 -37.83
N ALA A 251 -133.41 183.54 -36.57
CA ALA A 251 -132.50 183.15 -35.49
C ALA A 251 -132.54 181.63 -35.19
N PHE A 252 -133.73 181.02 -35.15
CA PHE A 252 -133.85 179.56 -35.00
C PHE A 252 -133.26 178.76 -36.18
N ARG A 253 -133.23 179.35 -37.38
CA ARG A 253 -132.69 178.68 -38.58
C ARG A 253 -131.17 178.57 -38.55
N ALA A 254 -130.48 179.53 -37.91
CA ALA A 254 -129.04 179.44 -37.66
C ALA A 254 -128.71 178.33 -36.65
N GLN A 255 -129.40 178.32 -35.49
CA GLN A 255 -129.16 177.33 -34.42
C GLN A 255 -129.37 175.88 -34.87
N PHE A 256 -130.27 175.63 -35.83
CA PHE A 256 -130.50 174.29 -36.37
C PHE A 256 -129.32 173.79 -37.22
N GLU A 257 -128.68 174.67 -37.98
CA GLU A 257 -127.54 174.30 -38.83
C GLU A 257 -126.25 174.12 -38.01
N ASP A 258 -126.06 174.90 -36.93
CA ASP A 258 -125.01 174.67 -35.93
C ASP A 258 -125.13 173.27 -35.28
N LEU A 259 -126.35 172.88 -34.89
CA LEU A 259 -126.64 171.55 -34.33
C LEU A 259 -126.35 170.40 -35.32
N LYS A 260 -126.66 170.61 -36.60
CA LYS A 260 -126.36 169.64 -37.67
C LYS A 260 -124.86 169.46 -37.88
N ILE A 261 -124.07 170.54 -37.89
CA ILE A 261 -122.61 170.49 -37.97
C ILE A 261 -122.03 169.68 -36.79
N LEU A 262 -122.54 169.90 -35.57
CA LEU A 262 -122.14 169.16 -34.37
C LEU A 262 -122.46 167.65 -34.46
N GLN A 263 -123.60 167.30 -35.08
CA GLN A 263 -123.98 165.91 -35.32
C GLN A 263 -123.08 165.22 -36.35
N GLU A 264 -122.69 165.90 -37.42
CA GLU A 264 -121.78 165.37 -38.44
C GLU A 264 -120.37 165.10 -37.86
N ASP A 265 -119.83 166.00 -37.04
CA ASP A 265 -118.51 165.84 -36.41
C ASP A 265 -118.49 164.74 -35.32
N THR A 266 -119.58 164.59 -34.55
CA THR A 266 -119.71 163.47 -33.59
C THR A 266 -119.82 162.11 -34.28
N LEU A 267 -120.42 162.01 -35.47
CA LEU A 267 -120.40 160.77 -36.27
C LEU A 267 -119.00 160.46 -36.82
N LEU A 268 -118.25 161.47 -37.26
CA LEU A 268 -116.91 161.33 -37.83
C LEU A 268 -115.87 160.90 -36.78
N THR A 269 -115.96 161.45 -35.57
CA THR A 269 -115.14 161.02 -34.42
C THR A 269 -115.48 159.60 -33.92
N LEU A 270 -116.74 159.16 -34.08
CA LEU A 270 -117.16 157.82 -33.69
C LEU A 270 -116.72 156.73 -34.70
N ASP A 271 -116.74 157.01 -36.01
CA ASP A 271 -116.21 156.06 -37.01
C ASP A 271 -114.67 155.95 -36.98
N THR A 272 -113.95 157.04 -36.71
CA THR A 272 -112.48 157.02 -36.57
C THR A 272 -112.00 156.29 -35.32
N THR A 273 -112.73 156.40 -34.20
CA THR A 273 -112.45 155.60 -32.99
C THR A 273 -112.79 154.12 -33.17
N LYS A 274 -113.90 153.80 -33.85
CA LYS A 274 -114.26 152.43 -34.24
C LYS A 274 -113.18 151.75 -35.08
N LYS A 275 -112.62 152.45 -36.07
CA LYS A 275 -111.51 151.92 -36.90
C LYS A 275 -110.27 151.57 -36.08
N ARG A 276 -109.81 152.47 -35.20
CA ARG A 276 -108.68 152.21 -34.30
C ARG A 276 -108.88 150.97 -33.40
N LEU A 277 -110.11 150.71 -32.95
CA LEU A 277 -110.44 149.53 -32.16
C LEU A 277 -110.34 148.22 -32.98
N VAL A 278 -110.73 148.24 -34.25
CA VAL A 278 -110.54 147.10 -35.17
C VAL A 278 -109.04 146.83 -35.39
N ASP A 279 -108.27 147.88 -35.72
CA ASP A 279 -106.82 147.76 -35.96
C ASP A 279 -106.07 147.16 -34.75
N GLU A 280 -106.43 147.57 -33.53
CA GLU A 280 -105.82 147.07 -32.29
C GLU A 280 -106.23 145.61 -31.98
N ILE A 281 -107.47 145.21 -32.31
CA ILE A 281 -107.92 143.81 -32.17
C ILE A 281 -107.14 142.90 -33.13
N GLU A 282 -106.90 143.32 -34.38
CA GLU A 282 -106.08 142.55 -35.32
C GLU A 282 -104.61 142.50 -34.88
N ARG A 283 -104.06 143.63 -34.41
CA ARG A 283 -102.68 143.70 -33.88
C ARG A 283 -102.46 142.72 -32.72
N ARG A 284 -103.44 142.59 -31.81
CA ARG A 284 -103.42 141.60 -30.72
C ARG A 284 -103.49 140.16 -31.21
N LYS A 285 -104.35 139.85 -32.19
CA LYS A 285 -104.43 138.50 -32.81
C LYS A 285 -103.11 138.07 -33.44
N MET A 286 -102.39 139.00 -34.08
CA MET A 286 -101.07 138.69 -34.64
C MET A 286 -100.05 138.35 -33.54
N ILE A 287 -100.04 139.13 -32.45
CA ILE A 287 -99.13 138.89 -31.32
C ILE A 287 -99.44 137.55 -30.62
N THR A 288 -100.71 137.18 -30.44
CA THR A 288 -101.06 135.87 -29.86
C THR A 288 -100.68 134.71 -30.80
N ASN A 289 -100.93 134.83 -32.11
CA ASN A 289 -100.52 133.83 -33.10
C ASN A 289 -99.00 133.60 -33.11
N ASP A 290 -98.19 134.66 -32.95
CA ASP A 290 -96.73 134.53 -32.93
C ASP A 290 -96.21 134.01 -31.58
N ALA A 291 -96.86 134.35 -30.46
CA ALA A 291 -96.58 133.74 -29.16
C ALA A 291 -96.89 132.22 -29.14
N GLU A 292 -97.99 131.79 -29.77
CA GLU A 292 -98.35 130.37 -29.93
C GLU A 292 -97.33 129.62 -30.79
N LYS A 293 -96.92 130.18 -31.95
CA LYS A 293 -95.85 129.60 -32.80
C LYS A 293 -94.54 129.44 -32.03
N LEU A 294 -94.12 130.47 -31.27
CA LEU A 294 -92.90 130.42 -30.46
C LEU A 294 -93.02 129.39 -29.34
N SER A 295 -94.18 129.26 -28.69
CA SER A 295 -94.44 128.23 -27.68
C SER A 295 -94.30 126.81 -28.27
N ILE A 296 -94.91 126.56 -29.42
CA ILE A 296 -94.79 125.29 -30.16
C ILE A 296 -93.34 125.02 -30.57
N GLN A 297 -92.60 126.03 -31.03
CA GLN A 297 -91.19 125.90 -31.40
C GLN A 297 -90.31 125.56 -30.19
N VAL A 298 -90.50 126.23 -29.05
CA VAL A 298 -89.79 125.95 -27.79
C VAL A 298 -90.11 124.55 -27.28
N GLN A 299 -91.39 124.14 -27.31
CA GLN A 299 -91.81 122.81 -26.89
C GLN A 299 -91.20 121.72 -27.80
N SER A 300 -91.17 121.95 -29.12
CA SER A 300 -90.51 121.05 -30.07
C SER A 300 -88.99 120.96 -29.86
N MET A 301 -88.33 122.08 -29.53
CA MET A 301 -86.91 122.10 -29.16
C MET A 301 -86.66 121.37 -27.83
N GLN A 302 -87.50 121.55 -26.81
CA GLN A 302 -87.39 120.81 -25.54
C GLN A 302 -87.57 119.29 -25.76
N GLN A 303 -88.53 118.87 -26.59
CA GLN A 303 -88.70 117.46 -26.95
C GLN A 303 -87.48 116.90 -27.69
N ARG A 304 -86.91 117.65 -28.66
CA ARG A 304 -85.68 117.24 -29.36
C ARG A 304 -84.48 117.14 -28.41
N ASN A 305 -84.28 118.12 -27.54
CA ASN A 305 -83.17 118.10 -26.58
C ASN A 305 -83.34 116.96 -25.56
N SER A 306 -84.57 116.66 -25.11
CA SER A 306 -84.88 115.52 -24.25
C SER A 306 -84.58 114.19 -24.93
N PHE A 307 -84.98 114.04 -26.20
CA PHE A 307 -84.68 112.85 -27.01
C PHE A 307 -83.17 112.70 -27.26
N GLN A 308 -82.48 113.78 -27.63
CA GLN A 308 -81.02 113.77 -27.81
C GLN A 308 -80.31 113.36 -26.51
N ALA A 309 -80.65 113.98 -25.38
CA ALA A 309 -80.09 113.64 -24.08
C ALA A 309 -80.47 112.21 -23.60
N ALA A 310 -81.48 111.57 -24.17
CA ALA A 310 -81.73 110.14 -24.00
C ALA A 310 -80.78 109.31 -24.88
N THR A 311 -80.69 109.60 -26.17
CA THR A 311 -79.77 108.89 -27.08
C THR A 311 -78.29 109.02 -26.69
N GLU A 312 -77.89 110.13 -26.09
CA GLU A 312 -76.53 110.33 -25.56
C GLU A 312 -76.28 109.45 -24.32
N ARG A 313 -77.27 109.25 -23.44
CA ARG A 313 -77.18 108.30 -22.32
C ARG A 313 -77.12 106.86 -22.81
N ASP A 314 -77.98 106.47 -23.74
CA ASP A 314 -77.96 105.16 -24.39
C ASP A 314 -76.60 104.85 -25.05
N LEU A 315 -75.96 105.85 -25.66
CA LEU A 315 -74.65 105.72 -26.31
C LEU A 315 -73.51 105.66 -25.28
N LEU A 316 -73.59 106.42 -24.18
CA LEU A 316 -72.64 106.32 -23.07
C LEU A 316 -72.72 104.96 -22.38
N GLU A 317 -73.92 104.44 -22.14
CA GLU A 317 -74.10 103.09 -21.57
C GLU A 317 -73.51 102.01 -22.49
N LYS A 318 -73.79 102.07 -23.80
CA LYS A 318 -73.18 101.16 -24.80
C LYS A 318 -71.66 101.31 -24.87
N ASN A 319 -71.12 102.52 -24.75
CA ASN A 319 -69.68 102.74 -24.73
C ASN A 319 -69.04 102.15 -23.47
N ASN A 320 -69.65 102.35 -22.28
CA ASN A 320 -69.19 101.74 -21.03
C ASN A 320 -69.16 100.21 -21.13
N ILE A 321 -70.23 99.59 -21.64
CA ILE A 321 -70.29 98.13 -21.88
C ILE A 321 -69.18 97.65 -22.83
N LEU A 322 -68.87 98.42 -23.88
CA LEU A 322 -67.76 98.10 -24.80
C LEU A 322 -66.38 98.31 -24.15
N GLU A 323 -66.23 99.28 -23.25
CA GLU A 323 -64.99 99.46 -22.48
C GLU A 323 -64.82 98.34 -21.45
N ASP A 324 -65.85 97.93 -20.74
CA ASP A 324 -65.85 96.78 -19.83
C ASP A 324 -65.49 95.48 -20.57
N GLN A 325 -66.09 95.22 -21.75
CA GLN A 325 -65.73 94.09 -22.60
C GLN A 325 -64.26 94.15 -23.07
N LYS A 326 -63.77 95.34 -23.43
CA LYS A 326 -62.36 95.59 -23.80
C LYS A 326 -61.40 95.41 -22.63
N HIS A 327 -61.81 95.74 -21.40
CA HIS A 327 -61.05 95.48 -20.17
C HIS A 327 -61.04 93.99 -19.82
N GLN A 328 -62.18 93.31 -19.94
CA GLN A 328 -62.30 91.85 -19.74
C GLN A 328 -61.44 91.08 -20.74
N LEU A 329 -61.54 91.37 -22.04
CA LEU A 329 -60.72 90.73 -23.08
C LEU A 329 -59.22 90.95 -22.88
N ARG A 330 -58.79 92.12 -22.37
CA ARG A 330 -57.39 92.36 -21.99
C ARG A 330 -56.96 91.50 -20.80
N SER A 331 -57.83 91.33 -19.80
CA SER A 331 -57.60 90.43 -18.66
C SER A 331 -57.49 88.97 -19.11
N ASP A 332 -58.38 88.53 -20.00
CA ASP A 332 -58.35 87.18 -20.59
C ASP A 332 -57.09 86.92 -21.43
N ILE A 333 -56.63 87.89 -22.23
CA ILE A 333 -55.37 87.79 -22.98
C ILE A 333 -54.19 87.59 -22.03
N VAL A 334 -54.04 88.44 -21.01
CA VAL A 334 -52.93 88.34 -20.04
C VAL A 334 -52.99 87.02 -19.27
N ARG A 335 -54.19 86.51 -18.95
CA ARG A 335 -54.33 85.18 -18.34
C ARG A 335 -53.90 84.07 -19.30
N LEU A 336 -54.34 84.10 -20.55
CA LEU A 336 -53.99 83.10 -21.57
C LEU A 336 -52.48 83.11 -21.91
N GLU A 337 -51.84 84.28 -21.93
CA GLU A 337 -50.38 84.40 -22.07
C GLU A 337 -49.63 83.79 -20.87
N HIS A 338 -50.14 83.98 -19.66
CA HIS A 338 -49.59 83.36 -18.44
C HIS A 338 -49.80 81.83 -18.41
N GLU A 339 -50.97 81.36 -18.80
CA GLU A 339 -51.28 79.93 -18.95
C GLU A 339 -50.38 79.30 -20.03
N HIS A 340 -50.26 79.90 -21.22
CA HIS A 340 -49.34 79.47 -22.27
C HIS A 340 -47.89 79.40 -21.77
N GLY A 341 -47.38 80.47 -21.15
CA GLY A 341 -46.04 80.51 -20.57
C GLY A 341 -45.82 79.59 -19.37
N THR A 342 -46.88 78.92 -18.87
CA THR A 342 -46.82 77.86 -17.87
C THR A 342 -46.82 76.48 -18.54
N TRP A 343 -47.70 76.26 -19.52
CA TRP A 343 -47.71 75.05 -20.34
C TRP A 343 -46.40 74.84 -21.13
N GLU A 344 -45.80 75.90 -21.65
CA GLU A 344 -44.51 75.83 -22.36
C GLU A 344 -43.36 75.42 -21.44
N LYS A 345 -43.38 75.83 -20.16
CA LYS A 345 -42.41 75.40 -19.15
C LYS A 345 -42.62 73.93 -18.77
N LEU A 346 -43.87 73.51 -18.60
CA LEU A 346 -44.24 72.11 -18.36
C LEU A 346 -43.79 71.21 -19.52
N LEU A 347 -44.02 71.63 -20.77
CA LEU A 347 -43.56 70.91 -21.96
C LEU A 347 -42.04 70.72 -21.95
N LYS A 348 -41.28 71.80 -21.75
CA LYS A 348 -39.81 71.77 -21.69
C LYS A 348 -39.27 70.94 -20.52
N GLN A 349 -40.00 70.87 -19.40
CA GLN A 349 -39.67 69.97 -18.30
C GLN A 349 -39.91 68.51 -18.69
N TYR A 350 -41.06 68.17 -19.28
CA TYR A 350 -41.33 66.81 -19.75
C TYR A 350 -40.37 66.35 -20.85
N GLU A 351 -39.94 67.25 -21.74
CA GLU A 351 -38.88 66.97 -22.73
C GLU A 351 -37.54 66.65 -22.04
N LYS A 352 -37.17 67.40 -20.99
CA LYS A 352 -35.96 67.14 -20.19
C LYS A 352 -36.06 65.79 -19.46
N ASP A 353 -37.16 65.53 -18.79
CA ASP A 353 -37.40 64.28 -18.04
C ASP A 353 -37.39 63.06 -18.98
N MET A 354 -37.97 63.19 -20.19
CA MET A 354 -37.95 62.17 -21.23
C MET A 354 -36.53 61.90 -21.75
N ASN A 355 -35.72 62.94 -21.97
CA ASN A 355 -34.32 62.79 -22.37
C ASN A 355 -33.48 62.11 -21.28
N GLU A 356 -33.70 62.44 -20.00
CA GLU A 356 -33.06 61.76 -18.87
C GLU A 356 -33.50 60.29 -18.76
N LEU A 357 -34.79 59.99 -19.00
CA LEU A 357 -35.31 58.62 -19.04
C LEU A 357 -34.70 57.80 -20.19
N ILE A 358 -34.53 58.40 -21.38
CA ILE A 358 -33.87 57.77 -22.53
C ILE A 358 -32.39 57.49 -22.22
N SER A 359 -31.68 58.43 -21.58
CA SER A 359 -30.29 58.24 -21.15
C SER A 359 -30.17 57.09 -20.14
N ASN A 360 -31.02 57.07 -19.11
CA ASN A 360 -31.04 56.01 -18.09
C ASN A 360 -31.40 54.64 -18.69
N LYS A 361 -32.33 54.58 -19.65
CA LYS A 361 -32.64 53.38 -20.44
C LYS A 361 -31.42 52.88 -21.22
N ASN A 362 -30.72 53.77 -21.92
CA ASN A 362 -29.57 53.40 -22.75
C ASN A 362 -28.40 52.89 -21.88
N TYR A 363 -28.11 53.54 -20.76
CA TYR A 363 -27.13 53.07 -19.76
C TYR A 363 -27.52 51.70 -19.18
N SER A 364 -28.80 51.51 -18.85
CA SER A 364 -29.30 50.22 -18.34
C SER A 364 -29.16 49.10 -19.39
N ASN A 365 -29.47 49.38 -20.65
CA ASN A 365 -29.28 48.45 -21.76
C ASN A 365 -27.79 48.10 -21.99
N GLN A 366 -26.89 49.09 -21.91
CA GLN A 366 -25.46 48.85 -22.01
C GLN A 366 -24.97 47.95 -20.86
N ARG A 367 -25.43 48.19 -19.63
CA ARG A 367 -25.11 47.35 -18.46
C ARG A 367 -25.67 45.93 -18.60
N LEU A 368 -26.88 45.77 -19.14
CA LEU A 368 -27.45 44.44 -19.44
C LEU A 368 -26.63 43.70 -20.51
N SER A 369 -26.13 44.40 -21.54
CA SER A 369 -25.25 43.78 -22.54
C SER A 369 -23.90 43.34 -21.96
N LEU A 370 -23.33 44.08 -21.01
CA LEU A 370 -22.11 43.66 -20.31
C LEU A 370 -22.37 42.41 -19.45
N LEU A 371 -23.46 42.41 -18.67
CA LEU A 371 -23.86 41.24 -17.86
C LEU A 371 -24.21 40.01 -18.70
N ALA A 372 -24.73 40.19 -19.92
CA ALA A 372 -24.95 39.09 -20.87
C ALA A 372 -23.62 38.48 -21.32
N ASN A 373 -22.66 39.31 -21.76
CA ASN A 373 -21.33 38.85 -22.15
C ASN A 373 -20.57 38.16 -20.98
N GLU A 374 -20.68 38.68 -19.76
CA GLU A 374 -20.12 38.05 -18.56
C GLU A 374 -20.74 36.67 -18.30
N ASN A 375 -22.06 36.54 -18.47
CA ASN A 375 -22.77 35.27 -18.31
C ASN A 375 -22.41 34.25 -19.40
N GLU A 376 -22.25 34.68 -20.65
CA GLU A 376 -21.74 33.82 -21.75
C GLU A 376 -20.30 33.34 -21.48
N ASN A 377 -19.41 34.22 -21.01
CA ASN A 377 -18.05 33.87 -20.61
C ASN A 377 -18.03 32.85 -19.45
N LEU A 378 -18.86 33.06 -18.42
CA LEU A 378 -18.99 32.12 -17.29
C LEU A 378 -19.54 30.76 -17.74
N GLN A 379 -20.49 30.73 -18.68
CA GLN A 379 -20.99 29.47 -19.26
C GLN A 379 -19.90 28.74 -20.05
N ALA A 380 -19.07 29.45 -20.82
CA ALA A 380 -17.93 28.87 -21.52
C ALA A 380 -16.85 28.34 -20.55
N GLU A 381 -16.57 29.04 -19.45
CA GLU A 381 -15.66 28.58 -18.40
C GLU A 381 -16.20 27.30 -17.71
N ILE A 382 -17.49 27.28 -17.33
CA ILE A 382 -18.15 26.09 -16.75
C ILE A 382 -18.06 24.89 -17.71
N GLN A 383 -18.32 25.08 -19.01
CA GLN A 383 -18.18 24.01 -20.01
C GLN A 383 -16.72 23.52 -20.13
N SER A 384 -15.74 24.43 -20.08
CA SER A 384 -14.31 24.08 -20.10
C SER A 384 -13.89 23.29 -18.85
N LEU A 385 -14.38 23.68 -17.68
CA LEU A 385 -14.14 22.98 -16.41
C LEU A 385 -14.76 21.59 -16.40
N LEU A 386 -16.01 21.43 -16.85
CA LEU A 386 -16.69 20.13 -16.96
C LEU A 386 -15.98 19.19 -17.96
N ALA A 387 -15.53 19.74 -19.10
CA ALA A 387 -14.75 18.96 -20.07
C ALA A 387 -13.44 18.45 -19.43
N ARG A 388 -12.72 19.32 -18.71
CA ARG A 388 -11.48 18.96 -17.98
C ARG A 388 -11.73 17.97 -16.85
N GLU A 389 -12.82 18.12 -16.10
CA GLU A 389 -13.22 17.17 -15.05
C GLU A 389 -13.49 15.78 -15.63
N SER A 390 -14.21 15.70 -16.76
CA SER A 390 -14.45 14.42 -17.45
C SER A 390 -13.13 13.76 -17.89
N GLN A 391 -12.17 14.53 -18.43
CA GLN A 391 -10.86 14.03 -18.84
C GLN A 391 -10.04 13.53 -17.64
N LEU A 392 -10.10 14.22 -16.50
CA LEU A 392 -9.47 13.78 -15.25
C LEU A 392 -10.13 12.50 -14.72
N ALA A 393 -11.45 12.37 -14.78
CA ALA A 393 -12.16 11.16 -14.37
C ALA A 393 -11.79 9.94 -15.26
N PHE A 394 -11.66 10.12 -16.57
CA PHE A 394 -11.14 9.07 -17.46
C PHE A 394 -9.68 8.71 -17.13
N SER A 395 -8.83 9.70 -16.86
CA SER A 395 -7.42 9.46 -16.49
C SER A 395 -7.28 8.76 -15.13
N LEU A 396 -8.14 9.06 -14.15
CA LEU A 396 -8.17 8.37 -12.86
C LEU A 396 -8.61 6.91 -13.04
N LYS A 397 -9.70 6.67 -13.78
CA LYS A 397 -10.17 5.31 -14.08
C LYS A 397 -9.13 4.45 -14.81
N ALA A 398 -8.30 5.05 -15.67
CA ALA A 398 -7.18 4.36 -16.29
C ALA A 398 -6.09 3.97 -15.26
N LYS A 399 -5.75 4.87 -14.32
CA LYS A 399 -4.79 4.59 -13.24
C LYS A 399 -5.32 3.59 -12.19
N ASP A 400 -6.62 3.57 -11.93
CA ASP A 400 -7.25 2.52 -11.13
C ASP A 400 -7.12 1.14 -11.80
N GLY A 401 -7.21 1.08 -13.14
CA GLY A 401 -6.95 -0.12 -13.93
C GLY A 401 -5.49 -0.60 -13.81
N GLU A 402 -4.52 0.29 -14.04
CA GLU A 402 -3.09 -0.02 -13.84
C GLU A 402 -2.79 -0.51 -12.42
N LEU A 403 -3.42 0.09 -11.40
CA LEU A 403 -3.30 -0.35 -10.00
C LEU A 403 -3.89 -1.76 -9.77
N GLN A 404 -5.03 -2.08 -10.39
CA GLN A 404 -5.62 -3.43 -10.31
C GLN A 404 -4.74 -4.47 -10.98
N GLU A 405 -4.14 -4.17 -12.14
CA GLU A 405 -3.19 -5.06 -12.82
C GLU A 405 -1.94 -5.33 -11.95
N VAL A 406 -1.37 -4.28 -11.35
CA VAL A 406 -0.22 -4.40 -10.42
C VAL A 406 -0.59 -5.21 -9.18
N LEU A 407 -1.78 -5.02 -8.60
CA LEU A 407 -2.26 -5.80 -7.45
C LEU A 407 -2.46 -7.28 -7.80
N ILE A 408 -3.00 -7.60 -8.98
CA ILE A 408 -3.15 -8.97 -9.47
C ILE A 408 -1.78 -9.63 -9.70
N ALA A 409 -0.83 -8.90 -10.29
CA ALA A 409 0.55 -9.38 -10.47
C ALA A 409 1.22 -9.69 -9.11
N TYR A 410 1.08 -8.79 -8.12
CA TYR A 410 1.57 -9.03 -6.76
C TYR A 410 0.93 -10.25 -6.10
N GLN A 411 -0.40 -10.40 -6.19
CA GLN A 411 -1.11 -11.55 -5.63
C GLN A 411 -0.68 -12.88 -6.28
N ASN A 412 -0.34 -12.87 -7.56
CA ASN A 412 0.15 -14.07 -8.24
C ASN A 412 1.61 -14.39 -7.85
N SER A 413 2.47 -13.37 -7.72
CA SER A 413 3.83 -13.55 -7.21
C SER A 413 3.85 -14.06 -5.75
N VAL A 414 2.90 -13.66 -4.90
CA VAL A 414 2.76 -14.22 -3.54
C VAL A 414 2.44 -15.72 -3.60
N LYS A 415 1.47 -16.15 -4.41
CA LYS A 415 1.12 -17.57 -4.58
C LYS A 415 2.28 -18.41 -5.17
N GLU A 416 3.05 -17.81 -6.08
CA GLU A 416 4.26 -18.43 -6.63
C GLU A 416 5.31 -18.63 -5.54
N ASN A 417 5.56 -17.62 -4.70
CA ASN A 417 6.45 -17.73 -3.53
C ASN A 417 5.95 -18.76 -2.50
N GLU A 418 4.64 -18.86 -2.25
CA GLU A 418 4.05 -19.90 -1.41
C GLU A 418 4.30 -21.30 -1.99
N SER A 419 4.19 -21.47 -3.32
CA SER A 419 4.52 -22.73 -3.99
C SER A 419 6.02 -23.05 -3.97
N ILE A 420 6.89 -22.05 -4.12
CA ILE A 420 8.35 -22.21 -4.00
C ILE A 420 8.72 -22.62 -2.57
N LEU A 421 8.13 -22.00 -1.55
CA LEU A 421 8.32 -22.37 -0.15
C LEU A 421 7.85 -23.80 0.13
N GLY A 422 6.71 -24.20 -0.43
CA GLY A 422 6.22 -25.59 -0.35
C GLY A 422 7.19 -26.60 -0.99
N ASN A 423 7.76 -26.25 -2.15
CA ASN A 423 8.77 -27.06 -2.84
C ASN A 423 10.09 -27.12 -2.06
N GLN A 424 10.53 -26.01 -1.44
CA GLN A 424 11.71 -25.98 -0.58
C GLN A 424 11.52 -26.91 0.63
N GLN A 425 10.39 -26.81 1.34
CA GLN A 425 10.11 -27.68 2.48
C GLN A 425 9.98 -29.16 2.10
N PHE A 426 9.58 -29.46 0.86
CA PHE A 426 9.62 -30.83 0.34
C PHE A 426 11.06 -31.31 0.13
N LEU A 427 11.90 -30.50 -0.53
CA LEU A 427 13.31 -30.82 -0.76
C LEU A 427 14.11 -30.94 0.55
N GLU A 428 13.79 -30.17 1.58
CA GLU A 428 14.38 -30.28 2.92
C GLU A 428 14.05 -31.64 3.57
N ARG A 429 12.80 -32.12 3.45
CA ARG A 429 12.40 -33.45 3.95
C ARG A 429 13.06 -34.59 3.17
N GLU A 430 13.17 -34.48 1.86
CA GLU A 430 13.89 -35.46 1.02
C GLU A 430 15.39 -35.48 1.34
N LEU A 431 16.00 -34.32 1.61
CA LEU A 431 17.39 -34.20 2.04
C LEU A 431 17.62 -34.88 3.41
N ASP A 432 16.72 -34.69 4.37
CA ASP A 432 16.80 -35.34 5.69
C ASP A 432 16.50 -36.85 5.62
N SER A 433 15.60 -37.28 4.74
CA SER A 433 15.38 -38.70 4.40
C SER A 433 16.64 -39.34 3.80
N ALA A 434 17.32 -38.65 2.88
CA ALA A 434 18.59 -39.09 2.31
C ALA A 434 19.72 -39.13 3.35
N ARG A 435 19.79 -38.16 4.26
CA ARG A 435 20.74 -38.15 5.40
C ARG A 435 20.52 -39.33 6.34
N ALA A 436 19.27 -39.60 6.74
CA ALA A 436 18.94 -40.75 7.58
C ALA A 436 19.27 -42.09 6.88
N THR A 437 19.00 -42.17 5.58
CA THR A 437 19.35 -43.34 4.75
C THR A 437 20.86 -43.52 4.61
N LEU A 438 21.65 -42.44 4.58
CA LEU A 438 23.10 -42.49 4.56
C LEU A 438 23.66 -42.96 5.91
N ALA A 439 23.22 -42.37 7.03
CA ALA A 439 23.64 -42.77 8.37
C ALA A 439 23.37 -44.27 8.64
N SER A 440 22.19 -44.78 8.25
CA SER A 440 21.86 -46.21 8.37
C SER A 440 22.77 -47.11 7.50
N LYS A 441 23.26 -46.62 6.36
CA LYS A 441 24.26 -47.34 5.55
C LYS A 441 25.66 -47.27 6.17
N GLU A 442 26.03 -46.16 6.81
CA GLU A 442 27.29 -46.01 7.55
C GLU A 442 27.32 -46.96 8.75
N GLU A 443 26.22 -47.07 9.52
CA GLU A 443 26.04 -48.09 10.56
C GLU A 443 26.17 -49.52 10.01
N GLY A 444 25.53 -49.81 8.85
CA GLY A 444 25.67 -51.10 8.18
C GLY A 444 27.10 -51.42 7.71
N ILE A 445 27.86 -50.41 7.27
CA ILE A 445 29.27 -50.56 6.89
C ILE A 445 30.13 -50.82 8.14
N MET A 446 29.92 -50.08 9.24
CA MET A 446 30.62 -50.33 10.51
C MET A 446 30.37 -51.76 11.01
N TYR A 447 29.12 -52.22 10.99
CA TYR A 447 28.79 -53.61 11.36
C TYR A 447 29.52 -54.64 10.49
N LEU A 448 29.56 -54.45 9.16
CA LEU A 448 30.29 -55.35 8.26
C LEU A 448 31.81 -55.31 8.48
N GLN A 449 32.37 -54.16 8.83
CA GLN A 449 33.78 -54.03 9.22
C GLN A 449 34.06 -54.76 10.54
N GLU A 450 33.17 -54.70 11.52
CA GLU A 450 33.29 -55.49 12.76
C GLU A 450 33.23 -56.99 12.50
N GLN A 451 32.32 -57.46 11.65
CA GLN A 451 32.26 -58.89 11.26
C GLN A 451 33.53 -59.33 10.53
N LEU A 452 34.07 -58.52 9.61
CA LEU A 452 35.31 -58.81 8.91
C LEU A 452 36.51 -58.86 9.88
N ASN A 453 36.60 -57.92 10.82
CA ASN A 453 37.63 -57.92 11.86
C ASN A 453 37.52 -59.14 12.80
N ALA A 454 36.31 -59.61 13.11
CA ALA A 454 36.10 -60.83 13.89
C ALA A 454 36.53 -62.08 13.12
N LEU A 455 36.24 -62.16 11.82
CA LEU A 455 36.70 -63.25 10.95
C LEU A 455 38.23 -63.26 10.82
N HIS A 456 38.88 -62.10 10.63
CA HIS A 456 40.33 -62.03 10.52
C HIS A 456 41.05 -62.40 11.84
N ARG A 457 40.49 -62.02 13.01
CA ARG A 457 41.01 -62.50 14.31
C ARG A 457 40.87 -64.02 14.45
N ARG A 458 39.80 -64.62 13.94
CA ARG A 458 39.61 -66.08 13.92
C ARG A 458 40.60 -66.77 12.99
N GLU A 459 40.87 -66.19 11.82
CA GLU A 459 41.90 -66.65 10.88
C GLU A 459 43.28 -66.62 11.52
N GLN A 460 43.67 -65.51 12.16
CA GLN A 460 44.92 -65.40 12.92
C GLN A 460 45.05 -66.48 14.01
N GLN A 461 43.97 -66.74 14.76
CA GLN A 461 43.97 -67.82 15.76
C GLN A 461 44.16 -69.20 15.12
N LEU A 462 43.45 -69.50 14.02
CA LEU A 462 43.60 -70.77 13.31
C LEU A 462 45.02 -70.98 12.74
N VAL A 463 45.72 -69.92 12.33
CA VAL A 463 47.13 -70.00 11.94
C VAL A 463 48.03 -70.32 13.13
N LEU A 464 47.78 -69.74 14.31
CA LEU A 464 48.52 -70.08 15.54
C LEU A 464 48.24 -71.52 16.00
N ASP A 465 46.98 -71.96 15.91
CA ASP A 465 46.58 -73.34 16.24
C ASP A 465 47.27 -74.34 15.29
N LEU A 466 47.32 -74.05 13.98
CA LEU A 466 48.05 -74.85 12.99
C LEU A 466 49.56 -74.90 13.28
N GLN A 467 50.19 -73.77 13.57
CA GLN A 467 51.62 -73.73 13.94
C GLN A 467 51.92 -74.53 15.22
N ALA A 468 50.99 -74.56 16.18
CA ALA A 468 51.10 -75.41 17.36
C ALA A 468 51.01 -76.90 17.00
N PHE A 469 50.06 -77.31 16.15
CA PHE A 469 49.96 -78.70 15.68
C PHE A 469 51.17 -79.13 14.83
N GLU A 470 51.68 -78.27 13.96
CA GLU A 470 52.91 -78.52 13.20
C GLU A 470 54.10 -78.73 14.13
N TYR A 471 54.28 -77.87 15.14
CA TYR A 471 55.33 -78.00 16.14
C TYR A 471 55.21 -79.26 17.02
N GLU A 472 54.01 -79.63 17.45
CA GLU A 472 53.77 -80.89 18.16
C GLU A 472 54.07 -82.10 17.29
N ASN A 473 53.64 -82.09 16.01
CA ASN A 473 53.94 -83.16 15.07
C ASN A 473 55.46 -83.27 14.80
N ASP A 474 56.16 -82.15 14.67
CA ASP A 474 57.63 -82.11 14.57
C ASP A 474 58.34 -82.64 15.82
N GLN A 475 57.77 -82.46 17.02
CA GLN A 475 58.27 -83.13 18.22
C GLN A 475 58.00 -84.65 18.18
N LEU A 476 56.83 -85.07 17.70
CA LEU A 476 56.48 -86.49 17.58
C LEU A 476 57.36 -87.19 16.55
N HIS A 477 57.58 -86.61 15.37
CA HIS A 477 58.53 -87.11 14.37
C HIS A 477 59.95 -87.21 14.93
N ARG A 478 60.44 -86.21 15.68
CA ARG A 478 61.75 -86.29 16.35
C ARG A 478 61.81 -87.39 17.43
N LYS A 479 60.73 -87.63 18.17
CA LYS A 479 60.62 -88.75 19.13
C LYS A 479 60.60 -90.10 18.43
N ILE A 480 59.89 -90.23 17.30
CA ILE A 480 59.85 -91.43 16.46
C ILE A 480 61.25 -91.73 15.90
N LEU A 481 61.90 -90.77 15.22
CA LEU A 481 63.26 -90.95 14.69
C LEU A 481 64.28 -91.31 15.78
N HIS A 482 64.14 -90.78 17.00
CA HIS A 482 64.98 -91.18 18.13
C HIS A 482 64.69 -92.63 18.57
N ASN A 483 63.42 -93.03 18.66
CA ASN A 483 63.02 -94.38 18.99
C ASN A 483 63.45 -95.39 17.92
N ASP A 484 63.35 -95.06 16.64
CA ASP A 484 63.83 -95.88 15.51
C ASP A 484 65.35 -96.05 15.59
N ALA A 485 66.09 -94.98 15.90
CA ALA A 485 67.54 -95.04 16.12
C ALA A 485 67.94 -95.82 17.40
N LEU A 486 67.07 -95.93 18.39
CA LEU A 486 67.23 -96.83 19.54
C LEU A 486 66.88 -98.28 19.18
N LEU A 487 65.84 -98.49 18.38
CA LEU A 487 65.38 -99.79 17.92
C LEU A 487 66.45 -100.43 17.02
N GLY A 488 67.01 -99.72 16.05
CA GLY A 488 68.13 -100.22 15.24
C GLY A 488 69.40 -100.52 16.07
N LYS A 489 69.64 -99.80 17.17
CA LYS A 489 70.72 -100.15 18.13
C LYS A 489 70.41 -101.43 18.92
N LEU A 490 69.14 -101.72 19.19
CA LEU A 490 68.71 -102.96 19.83
C LEU A 490 68.76 -104.13 18.83
N GLU A 491 68.35 -103.93 17.58
CA GLU A 491 68.46 -104.91 16.50
C GLU A 491 69.92 -105.28 16.23
N ASN A 492 70.82 -104.29 16.12
CA ASN A 492 72.25 -104.55 15.97
C ASN A 492 72.80 -105.36 17.17
N LYS A 493 72.42 -105.04 18.40
CA LYS A 493 72.78 -105.85 19.58
C LYS A 493 72.22 -107.27 19.52
N CYS A 494 70.99 -107.45 19.05
CA CYS A 494 70.41 -108.78 18.84
C CYS A 494 71.19 -109.57 17.80
N GLN A 495 71.64 -108.93 16.70
CA GLN A 495 72.51 -109.55 15.70
C GLN A 495 73.89 -109.91 16.27
N GLU A 496 74.53 -109.01 17.04
CA GLU A 496 75.78 -109.30 17.78
C GLU A 496 75.61 -110.51 18.71
N HIS A 497 74.49 -110.60 19.43
CA HIS A 497 74.20 -111.72 20.32
C HIS A 497 73.92 -113.01 19.55
N GLN A 498 73.24 -112.96 18.40
CA GLN A 498 73.05 -114.13 17.52
C GLN A 498 74.39 -114.62 16.92
N GLN A 499 75.26 -113.71 16.49
CA GLN A 499 76.61 -114.06 16.03
C GLN A 499 77.44 -114.69 17.16
N LEU A 500 77.35 -114.16 18.39
CA LEU A 500 78.05 -114.70 19.56
C LEU A 500 77.47 -116.03 20.05
N ILE A 501 76.17 -116.29 19.83
CA ILE A 501 75.55 -117.61 20.03
C ILE A 501 76.10 -118.60 19.00
N HIS A 502 76.05 -118.29 17.70
CA HIS A 502 76.60 -119.17 16.66
C HIS A 502 78.10 -119.45 16.84
N ALA A 503 78.88 -118.46 17.25
CA ALA A 503 80.30 -118.66 17.59
C ALA A 503 80.48 -119.62 18.78
N LYS A 504 79.61 -119.55 19.80
CA LYS A 504 79.62 -120.50 20.92
C LYS A 504 79.22 -121.90 20.47
N ASP A 505 78.16 -122.03 19.68
CA ASP A 505 77.69 -123.32 19.15
C ASP A 505 78.81 -124.02 18.37
N LEU A 506 79.54 -123.29 17.51
CA LEU A 506 80.73 -123.80 16.82
C LEU A 506 81.82 -124.26 17.80
N THR A 507 82.17 -123.47 18.83
CA THR A 507 83.16 -123.91 19.83
C THR A 507 82.69 -125.12 20.66
N ILE A 508 81.37 -125.29 20.83
CA ILE A 508 80.79 -126.47 21.48
C ILE A 508 80.90 -127.70 20.56
N GLU A 509 80.71 -127.54 19.24
CA GLU A 509 80.98 -128.61 18.27
C GLU A 509 82.47 -128.99 18.22
N GLU A 510 83.39 -128.02 18.21
CA GLU A 510 84.84 -128.25 18.30
C GLU A 510 85.24 -128.98 19.60
N LEU A 511 84.65 -128.59 20.74
CA LEU A 511 84.83 -129.27 22.02
C LEU A 511 84.27 -130.70 22.01
N HIS A 512 83.08 -130.92 21.41
CA HIS A 512 82.51 -132.27 21.26
C HIS A 512 83.37 -133.15 20.35
N GLN A 513 83.90 -132.63 19.25
CA GLN A 513 84.85 -133.35 18.38
C GLN A 513 86.14 -133.70 19.14
N SER A 514 86.71 -132.74 19.87
CA SER A 514 87.92 -132.93 20.69
C SER A 514 87.71 -133.98 21.80
N LEU A 515 86.57 -133.94 22.48
CA LEU A 515 86.21 -134.87 23.56
C LEU A 515 85.92 -136.28 23.01
N ALA A 516 85.31 -136.38 21.83
CA ALA A 516 85.16 -137.65 21.11
C ALA A 516 86.52 -138.23 20.68
N GLU A 517 87.48 -137.41 20.26
CA GLU A 517 88.83 -137.87 19.92
C GLU A 517 89.61 -138.33 21.17
N ILE A 518 89.52 -137.60 22.29
CA ILE A 518 90.06 -138.05 23.58
C ILE A 518 89.42 -139.36 24.02
N SER A 519 88.11 -139.55 23.81
CA SER A 519 87.41 -140.80 24.10
C SER A 519 87.94 -141.97 23.26
N LYS A 520 88.24 -141.78 21.96
CA LYS A 520 88.94 -142.78 21.15
C LYS A 520 90.33 -143.11 21.70
N GLN A 521 91.11 -142.09 22.10
CA GLN A 521 92.44 -142.29 22.67
C GLN A 521 92.41 -143.07 24.00
N ILE A 522 91.40 -142.83 24.86
CA ILE A 522 91.16 -143.62 26.07
C ILE A 522 90.88 -145.08 25.70
N VAL A 523 89.97 -145.35 24.76
CA VAL A 523 89.68 -146.72 24.30
C VAL A 523 90.91 -147.40 23.69
N ILE A 524 91.76 -146.68 22.96
CA ILE A 524 93.04 -147.21 22.46
C ILE A 524 93.97 -147.58 23.63
N LYS A 525 94.09 -146.72 24.65
CA LYS A 525 94.92 -146.98 25.84
C LYS A 525 94.37 -148.08 26.74
N GLU A 526 93.06 -148.25 26.85
CA GLU A 526 92.45 -149.41 27.52
C GLU A 526 92.75 -150.71 26.77
N ASN A 527 92.71 -150.70 25.42
CA ASN A 527 93.10 -151.85 24.60
C ASN A 527 94.61 -152.17 24.71
N GLU A 528 95.49 -151.17 24.75
CA GLU A 528 96.92 -151.37 25.08
C GLU A 528 97.10 -151.99 26.47
N CYS A 529 96.39 -151.48 27.48
CA CYS A 529 96.42 -152.04 28.84
C CYS A 529 95.88 -153.48 28.91
N LEU A 530 94.86 -153.84 28.12
CA LEU A 530 94.35 -155.21 28.01
C LEU A 530 95.34 -156.14 27.30
N LEU A 531 96.04 -155.66 26.27
CA LEU A 531 97.12 -156.39 25.61
C LEU A 531 98.30 -156.63 26.56
N LEU A 532 98.74 -155.61 27.29
CA LEU A 532 99.79 -155.72 28.30
C LEU A 532 99.37 -156.67 29.45
N ARG A 533 98.11 -156.60 29.91
CA ARG A 533 97.59 -157.50 30.95
C ARG A 533 97.60 -158.97 30.47
N ARG A 534 97.18 -159.25 29.23
CA ARG A 534 97.30 -160.58 28.62
C ARG A 534 98.75 -161.05 28.45
N GLN A 535 99.69 -160.15 28.18
CA GLN A 535 101.12 -160.50 28.16
C GLN A 535 101.62 -160.85 29.55
N CYS A 536 101.24 -160.10 30.59
CA CYS A 536 101.53 -160.46 31.98
C CYS A 536 100.92 -161.80 32.39
N GLU A 537 99.64 -162.05 32.07
CA GLU A 537 98.97 -163.35 32.30
C GLU A 537 99.70 -164.51 31.59
N SER A 538 100.21 -164.28 30.37
CA SER A 538 101.03 -165.26 29.64
C SER A 538 102.37 -165.50 30.34
N PHE A 539 103.09 -164.45 30.76
CA PHE A 539 104.35 -164.58 31.49
C PHE A 539 104.15 -165.25 32.86
N GLU A 540 103.05 -164.99 33.55
CA GLU A 540 102.70 -165.64 34.82
C GLU A 540 102.41 -167.14 34.62
N SER A 541 101.72 -167.50 33.52
CA SER A 541 101.54 -168.90 33.11
C SER A 541 102.87 -169.58 32.73
N ASP A 542 103.76 -168.90 32.00
CA ASP A 542 105.10 -169.37 31.67
C ASP A 542 105.96 -169.56 32.93
N VAL A 543 105.87 -168.66 33.92
CA VAL A 543 106.53 -168.77 35.22
C VAL A 543 105.99 -169.96 36.01
N ILE A 544 104.67 -170.18 36.06
CA ILE A 544 104.08 -171.37 36.72
C ILE A 544 104.54 -172.67 36.03
N ARG A 545 104.67 -172.68 34.70
CA ARG A 545 105.23 -173.81 33.94
C ARG A 545 106.71 -174.03 34.26
N LEU A 546 107.51 -172.97 34.36
CA LEU A 546 108.92 -173.07 34.76
C LEU A 546 109.07 -173.53 36.21
N GLN A 547 108.20 -173.08 37.11
CA GLN A 547 108.22 -173.43 38.54
C GLN A 547 107.79 -174.89 38.79
N THR A 548 106.93 -175.46 37.94
CA THR A 548 106.62 -176.90 37.92
C THR A 548 107.75 -177.75 37.32
N VAL A 549 108.52 -177.23 36.36
CA VAL A 549 109.77 -177.88 35.89
C VAL A 549 110.86 -177.83 36.96
N VAL A 550 111.05 -176.69 37.65
CA VAL A 550 112.04 -176.55 38.73
C VAL A 550 111.72 -177.44 39.93
N THR A 551 110.45 -177.57 40.32
CA THR A 551 110.06 -178.46 41.44
C THR A 551 110.19 -179.94 41.11
N THR A 552 110.03 -180.34 39.83
CA THR A 552 110.26 -181.74 39.42
C THR A 552 111.76 -182.09 39.33
N GLU A 553 112.62 -181.17 38.91
CA GLU A 553 114.09 -181.36 39.01
C GLU A 553 114.63 -181.23 40.44
N ALA A 554 114.01 -180.45 41.33
CA ALA A 554 114.38 -180.43 42.76
C ALA A 554 114.19 -181.82 43.41
N GLN A 555 113.07 -182.49 43.13
CA GLN A 555 112.82 -183.86 43.60
C GLN A 555 113.72 -184.91 42.94
N ARG A 556 114.33 -184.59 41.79
CA ARG A 556 115.32 -185.45 41.12
C ARG A 556 116.69 -185.33 41.77
N ASN A 557 117.16 -184.12 42.03
CA ASN A 557 118.47 -183.86 42.64
C ASN A 557 118.55 -184.38 44.08
N GLN A 558 117.48 -184.28 44.87
CA GLN A 558 117.42 -184.82 46.24
C GLN A 558 117.73 -186.33 46.31
N LYS A 559 117.42 -187.10 45.25
CA LYS A 559 117.72 -188.54 45.16
C LYS A 559 119.11 -188.86 44.59
N ILE A 560 119.84 -187.86 44.13
CA ILE A 560 121.21 -187.97 43.61
C ILE A 560 122.21 -187.58 44.71
N GLU A 561 121.88 -186.59 45.54
CA GLU A 561 122.70 -186.15 46.69
C GLU A 561 122.87 -187.24 47.76
N GLU A 562 121.86 -188.10 47.99
CA GLU A 562 121.99 -189.24 48.92
C GLU A 562 122.93 -190.37 48.42
N SER A 563 123.19 -190.43 47.10
CA SER A 563 123.94 -191.54 46.49
C SER A 563 125.38 -191.19 46.10
N ASN A 564 125.70 -189.93 45.83
CA ASN A 564 127.02 -189.54 45.35
C ASN A 564 127.92 -188.99 46.47
N ALA A 565 128.81 -189.88 46.93
CA ALA A 565 130.08 -189.68 47.62
C ALA A 565 130.44 -188.25 48.07
N ARG A 566 130.90 -188.04 49.31
CA ARG A 566 132.20 -188.59 49.82
C ARG A 566 133.41 -188.37 48.89
N LEU A 567 133.33 -187.44 47.93
CA LEU A 567 134.47 -186.97 47.14
C LEU A 567 134.57 -185.44 47.17
N VAL A 568 135.65 -184.98 47.81
CA VAL A 568 136.18 -183.61 47.76
C VAL A 568 135.24 -182.49 48.23
N ALA A 569 135.19 -182.32 49.55
CA ALA A 569 134.96 -180.99 50.12
C ALA A 569 136.31 -180.27 50.33
N ARG A 570 136.30 -178.93 50.20
CA ARG A 570 136.94 -177.92 51.08
C ARG A 570 137.87 -176.88 50.43
N ASP A 571 137.58 -175.61 50.79
CA ASP A 571 138.36 -174.35 50.76
C ASP A 571 139.04 -173.85 49.46
N VAL A 572 138.47 -172.77 48.89
CA VAL A 572 139.10 -171.43 48.93
C VAL A 572 138.02 -170.37 49.21
N LEU A 573 138.27 -169.43 50.12
CA LEU A 573 137.45 -168.24 50.41
C LEU A 573 138.35 -167.01 50.61
N SER A 574 138.20 -165.93 49.83
CA SER A 574 138.59 -164.56 50.25
C SER A 574 137.88 -163.45 49.45
N SER A 575 136.81 -162.93 50.03
CA SER A 575 136.47 -161.50 50.16
C SER A 575 137.13 -160.40 49.28
N SER A 576 136.27 -159.43 48.90
CA SER A 576 136.57 -157.98 48.80
C SER A 576 137.19 -157.47 47.45
N ASN A 577 136.98 -156.21 47.02
CA ASN A 577 136.14 -155.15 47.59
C ASN A 577 135.76 -154.01 46.61
N TYR A 578 134.89 -153.13 47.14
CA TYR A 578 134.72 -151.69 46.83
C TYR A 578 133.75 -151.22 45.75
N TYR A 579 133.20 -150.03 46.03
CA TYR A 579 131.98 -149.45 45.43
C TYR A 579 132.28 -148.38 44.37
N ASN A 580 131.39 -148.30 43.37
CA ASN A 580 131.16 -147.20 42.42
C ASN A 580 129.70 -147.33 41.94
N ASP A 581 128.99 -146.29 41.50
CA ASP A 581 129.15 -144.84 41.70
C ASP A 581 127.74 -144.23 41.60
N LEU A 582 127.40 -143.31 42.51
CA LEU A 582 126.27 -142.39 42.32
C LEU A 582 126.51 -141.04 43.03
N SER A 583 127.76 -140.60 43.10
CA SER A 583 128.13 -139.35 43.80
C SER A 583 127.95 -138.08 42.95
N ASN A 584 127.57 -138.22 41.67
CA ASN A 584 127.69 -137.15 40.67
C ASN A 584 126.36 -136.62 40.09
N GLN A 585 125.19 -137.03 40.60
CA GLN A 585 123.89 -136.45 40.20
C GLN A 585 123.39 -135.31 41.09
N VAL A 586 124.06 -135.03 42.22
CA VAL A 586 123.67 -133.98 43.18
C VAL A 586 124.36 -132.62 42.89
N THR A 587 125.38 -132.60 42.05
CA THR A 587 126.15 -131.40 41.68
C THR A 587 125.58 -130.65 40.46
N LEU A 588 124.98 -131.36 39.48
CA LEU A 588 124.34 -130.72 38.32
C LEU A 588 123.14 -129.85 38.74
N LEU A 589 122.26 -130.40 39.59
CA LEU A 589 121.04 -129.74 40.07
C LEU A 589 121.28 -128.47 40.92
N LYS A 590 122.53 -128.15 41.28
CA LYS A 590 122.87 -126.87 41.94
C LYS A 590 123.26 -125.76 40.98
N GLN A 591 123.73 -126.05 39.78
CA GLN A 591 124.07 -125.02 38.79
C GLN A 591 122.85 -124.61 37.95
N GLU A 592 121.92 -125.55 37.71
CA GLU A 592 120.67 -125.29 36.99
C GLU A 592 119.70 -124.39 37.79
N LEU A 593 119.77 -124.43 39.12
CA LEU A 593 118.96 -123.59 40.03
C LEU A 593 119.36 -122.10 39.97
N ASP A 594 120.66 -121.80 39.93
CA ASP A 594 121.16 -120.41 39.88
C ASP A 594 120.95 -119.76 38.51
N LEU A 595 120.91 -120.56 37.43
CA LEU A 595 120.47 -120.09 36.12
C LEU A 595 118.96 -119.78 36.11
N ARG A 596 118.12 -120.68 36.64
CA ARG A 596 116.67 -120.43 36.76
C ARG A 596 116.33 -119.24 37.65
N ASN A 597 117.07 -118.99 38.72
CA ASN A 597 116.87 -117.77 39.54
C ASN A 597 117.19 -116.48 38.78
N LYS A 598 118.22 -116.47 37.89
CA LYS A 598 118.51 -115.32 37.03
C LYS A 598 117.46 -115.11 35.93
N GLU A 599 116.92 -116.19 35.37
CA GLU A 599 115.78 -116.10 34.45
C GLU A 599 114.52 -115.59 35.16
N LEU A 600 114.30 -115.97 36.42
CA LEU A 600 113.14 -115.52 37.21
C LEU A 600 113.17 -114.00 37.46
N GLU A 601 114.32 -113.42 37.84
CA GLU A 601 114.43 -111.96 38.01
C GLU A 601 114.35 -111.22 36.67
N ASN A 602 114.93 -111.75 35.59
CA ASN A 602 114.75 -111.16 34.24
C ASN A 602 113.27 -111.18 33.81
N LEU A 603 112.53 -112.25 34.09
CA LEU A 603 111.09 -112.33 33.81
C LEU A 603 110.26 -111.38 34.68
N LYS A 604 110.65 -111.14 35.94
CA LYS A 604 110.03 -110.10 36.79
C LYS A 604 110.31 -108.68 36.28
N GLU A 605 111.52 -108.40 35.80
CA GLU A 605 111.86 -107.08 35.25
C GLU A 605 111.14 -106.84 33.91
N ILE A 606 111.02 -107.86 33.05
CA ILE A 606 110.17 -107.81 31.85
C ILE A 606 108.70 -107.56 32.25
N LEU A 607 108.18 -108.24 33.29
CA LEU A 607 106.83 -108.02 33.80
C LEU A 607 106.64 -106.61 34.37
N ARG A 608 107.66 -106.05 35.03
CA ARG A 608 107.68 -104.66 35.52
C ARG A 608 107.60 -103.68 34.36
N ILE A 609 108.44 -103.84 33.34
CA ILE A 609 108.47 -103.02 32.12
C ILE A 609 107.11 -103.10 31.38
N GLU A 610 106.52 -104.29 31.23
CA GLU A 610 105.16 -104.44 30.68
C GLU A 610 104.11 -103.70 31.54
N SER A 611 104.17 -103.81 32.87
CA SER A 611 103.22 -103.13 33.76
C SER A 611 103.33 -101.61 33.69
N GLU A 612 104.54 -101.08 33.53
CA GLU A 612 104.81 -99.64 33.42
C GLU A 612 104.40 -99.10 32.04
N ALA A 613 104.67 -99.85 30.97
CA ALA A 613 104.17 -99.55 29.62
C ALA A 613 102.62 -99.57 29.56
N ARG A 614 101.99 -100.55 30.23
CA ARG A 614 100.53 -100.65 30.32
C ARG A 614 99.91 -99.52 31.15
N GLN A 615 100.59 -99.03 32.21
CA GLN A 615 100.20 -97.79 32.88
C GLN A 615 100.39 -96.54 32.00
N GLY A 616 101.41 -96.52 31.15
CA GLY A 616 101.62 -95.45 30.15
C GLY A 616 100.42 -95.35 29.20
N LEU A 617 100.09 -96.45 28.53
CA LEU A 617 98.94 -96.53 27.61
C LEU A 617 97.61 -96.18 28.29
N VAL A 618 97.39 -96.59 29.55
CA VAL A 618 96.18 -96.19 30.31
C VAL A 618 96.13 -94.68 30.57
N LYS A 619 97.27 -94.02 30.82
CA LYS A 619 97.33 -92.56 30.97
C LYS A 619 97.08 -91.84 29.65
N GLU A 620 97.62 -92.33 28.53
CA GLU A 620 97.34 -91.77 27.20
C GLU A 620 95.87 -91.95 26.79
N LEU A 621 95.26 -93.09 27.10
CA LEU A 621 93.82 -93.33 26.89
C LEU A 621 92.97 -92.38 27.77
N GLN A 622 93.42 -92.05 28.97
CA GLN A 622 92.72 -91.09 29.83
C GLN A 622 92.90 -89.63 29.38
N ILE A 623 94.05 -89.25 28.83
CA ILE A 623 94.31 -87.92 28.24
C ILE A 623 93.52 -87.75 26.92
N THR A 624 93.50 -88.76 26.06
CA THR A 624 92.67 -88.70 24.84
C THR A 624 91.18 -88.63 25.17
N LYS A 625 90.74 -89.27 26.28
CA LYS A 625 89.38 -89.16 26.79
C LYS A 625 89.06 -87.77 27.36
N SER A 626 89.97 -87.08 28.07
CA SER A 626 89.75 -85.69 28.48
C SER A 626 89.67 -84.76 27.27
N ASN A 627 90.60 -84.90 26.32
CA ASN A 627 90.62 -84.06 25.12
C ASN A 627 89.34 -84.20 24.27
N LEU A 628 88.77 -85.42 24.19
CA LEU A 628 87.45 -85.64 23.56
C LEU A 628 86.29 -85.00 24.34
N SER A 629 86.38 -84.94 25.67
CA SER A 629 85.40 -84.23 26.51
C SER A 629 85.47 -82.72 26.26
N ASP A 630 86.67 -82.14 26.24
CA ASP A 630 86.90 -80.72 25.99
C ASP A 630 86.45 -80.30 24.58
N ILE A 631 86.69 -81.16 23.58
CA ILE A 631 86.17 -81.00 22.22
C ILE A 631 84.63 -81.02 22.23
N SER A 632 84.00 -81.94 22.97
CA SER A 632 82.53 -82.01 23.09
C SER A 632 81.93 -80.75 23.73
N GLU A 633 82.53 -80.24 24.82
CA GLU A 633 82.11 -78.96 25.41
C GLU A 633 82.32 -77.77 24.46
N SER A 634 83.43 -77.76 23.70
CA SER A 634 83.68 -76.70 22.71
C SER A 634 82.63 -76.68 21.60
N LYS A 635 82.15 -77.86 21.18
CA LYS A 635 81.06 -78.02 20.21
C LYS A 635 79.74 -77.52 20.75
N GLU A 636 79.37 -77.87 21.99
CA GLU A 636 78.16 -77.33 22.62
C GLU A 636 78.19 -75.81 22.80
N ARG A 637 79.36 -75.22 23.10
CA ARG A 637 79.50 -73.76 23.17
C ARG A 637 79.32 -73.09 21.81
N LEU A 638 79.87 -73.68 20.74
CA LEU A 638 79.66 -73.20 19.37
C LEU A 638 78.19 -73.32 18.93
N GLU A 639 77.52 -74.43 19.25
CA GLU A 639 76.09 -74.62 18.93
C GLU A 639 75.20 -73.60 19.64
N ARG A 640 75.52 -73.22 20.90
CA ARG A 640 74.82 -72.13 21.61
C ARG A 640 75.09 -70.75 20.99
N ILE A 641 76.33 -70.46 20.58
CA ILE A 641 76.68 -69.21 19.90
C ILE A 641 75.94 -69.08 18.56
N VAL A 642 75.83 -70.17 17.79
CA VAL A 642 75.06 -70.19 16.54
C VAL A 642 73.56 -70.01 16.77
N LEU A 643 73.01 -70.58 17.85
CA LEU A 643 71.62 -70.36 18.27
C LEU A 643 71.35 -68.89 18.66
N ASP A 644 72.25 -68.26 19.42
CA ASP A 644 72.11 -66.84 19.79
C ASP A 644 72.28 -65.90 18.58
N GLN A 645 73.15 -66.26 17.63
CA GLN A 645 73.28 -65.56 16.34
C GLN A 645 72.02 -65.73 15.47
N ALA A 646 71.42 -66.92 15.42
CA ALA A 646 70.15 -67.15 14.72
C ALA A 646 68.99 -66.37 15.37
N ASN A 647 68.92 -66.33 16.71
CA ASN A 647 67.93 -65.56 17.45
C ASN A 647 68.09 -64.04 17.23
N THR A 648 69.31 -63.52 17.23
CA THR A 648 69.56 -62.08 16.98
C THR A 648 69.31 -61.67 15.53
N LEU A 649 69.59 -62.55 14.55
CA LEU A 649 69.20 -62.33 13.15
C LEU A 649 67.67 -62.40 12.96
N SER A 650 66.98 -63.31 13.63
CA SER A 650 65.51 -63.40 13.64
C SER A 650 64.86 -62.14 14.23
N MET A 651 65.45 -61.58 15.28
CA MET A 651 65.04 -60.30 15.90
C MET A 651 65.36 -59.05 15.05
N LEU A 652 66.17 -59.19 13.99
CA LEU A 652 66.44 -58.14 12.99
C LEU A 652 65.63 -58.34 11.69
N SER A 653 64.76 -59.35 11.64
CA SER A 653 63.94 -59.73 10.49
C SER A 653 62.43 -59.50 10.72
N LYS A 654 62.09 -58.63 11.70
CA LYS A 654 60.73 -58.17 12.05
C LYS A 654 60.75 -56.67 12.33
#